data_AF-A0A8D0A7R5-F1
#
_entry.id   AF-A0A8D0A7R5-F1
#
_cell.length_a   1.000
_cell.length_b   1.000
_cell.length_c   1.000
_cell.angle_alpha   90.00
_cell.angle_beta   90.00
_cell.angle_gamma   90.00
#
_symmetry.space_group_name_H-M   'P 1'
#
loop_
_entity.id
_entity.type
_entity.pdbx_description
1 polymer ?
#
loop_
_entity_poly.entity_id
_entity_poly.type
_entity_poly.pdbx_seq_one_letter_code
_entity_poly.pdbx_strand_id
1 'polypeptide(L)'
;MAGSQWELPPELCCRPMAFVALTGLDVVYNAVHRAIWDAFCANRRADRVPISFKVLPGDHEYPKCRTKRTSYEWYIPKGILKTGWMNKHLNLVPALVVLFYELDWDDPQWKEKQSECATKVEIDLVASERAAALCNACDLSGKSLFVLPHTDHLVGYIIRLENAFYEHAQTYYYTEIRRVKSHKEFLNKTTHQLLFVRHQFKIAFFSELKQDTQNALKYYRTAYSLVHELRAHETNMLEIKTMAGFINYKICRLCFQHNTPLDAIAQFRKHIDLCKKKIGSAELAFEHAAWMSKQFQSFGELFDEAIKLGLTAIQTQNPGFYYQQAACYSQDRKTLAQQLCQAGASYPSPEPGDTQSGGLDFYGQRPWRQGHQSIDPPDAEKEKTGIVALQIKERDVPHSELIIALLSNAVAQFKKYKCPRMKSHLMVQMGEEYYHAKDYTKALKLLDYVMCDYRTERWWGLLTAIVSTALRCAYLMASVRDYMIYCMELLGRASTLKEEQKLRIEKNLIKVLKNEVPEAEPECDPASVTAARALWNDRMALAGSNEFTIEVQDYIPFIQCKAKFQSPSFHVDQPIQLQVFLRADCPHPVSFNKLSVSLSNQEYNQWCVVESVGQESMSLLPGKTKCYNFSFVAKTEDVGKKIEMTGIELMLGSDGGGRCVFVGWRGAGGDAASTHEALLASRSSRRCGRAVEARQELDWDSLSIQPSTMIISRVPKISVQLSHQPPALNNEMYCISLTIQSQEGGVARDVKLTAGLKPGQDANLGQTTHVTLDCSKVCDDTAPALLPDVPLGDLNPGQQLERCVYVKCVSTGPRVFLFHVAYSIDTSVEGRQIVCKCHKDETVTIETVVPFEVSVKFVSTKFEPLERVAVDIPFLLMTDILSSSPWPLLLEGTQHFVLQTDECASECFCLRCPPLTNSSTTVATGQYLISWRRKSSGADSPLIQTAVALPHVILESVPLYIHADLPSFGRVRESLSVRYHIENRTALVQEVEMAVEPSDAFMFSGLKQVRLRILPGSEQQMLYNYYPLMAGYQTLPQLNISLPRCLTTNTHTLRRFLPQRIFVKPQGRQLDDASIAAA
;
A
#
# COMPACT_ATOMS: atom_id res chain seq x y z
N MET A 1 -22.06 -26.51 -42.44
CA MET A 1 -23.23 -26.58 -41.54
C MET A 1 -23.30 -27.93 -40.82
N ALA A 2 -22.30 -28.25 -39.98
CA ALA A 2 -22.26 -29.47 -39.17
C ALA A 2 -22.75 -29.27 -37.71
N GLY A 3 -23.22 -28.06 -37.38
CA GLY A 3 -23.58 -27.66 -36.00
C GLY A 3 -25.03 -27.95 -35.58
N SER A 4 -25.93 -28.30 -36.50
CA SER A 4 -27.38 -28.20 -36.24
C SER A 4 -28.00 -29.32 -35.40
N GLN A 5 -27.36 -30.50 -35.26
CA GLN A 5 -28.00 -31.64 -34.60
C GLN A 5 -28.01 -31.52 -33.06
N TRP A 6 -27.02 -30.84 -32.48
CA TRP A 6 -26.82 -30.76 -31.03
C TRP A 6 -27.15 -29.40 -30.44
N GLU A 7 -27.43 -28.40 -31.28
CA GLU A 7 -27.91 -27.10 -30.83
C GLU A 7 -29.31 -27.23 -30.21
N LEU A 8 -29.52 -26.51 -29.11
CA LEU A 8 -30.84 -26.42 -28.51
C LEU A 8 -31.73 -25.60 -29.45
N PRO A 9 -32.98 -26.04 -29.72
CA PRO A 9 -33.89 -25.28 -30.55
C PRO A 9 -34.11 -23.88 -29.98
N PRO A 10 -34.13 -22.82 -30.81
CA PRO A 10 -34.33 -21.45 -30.33
C PRO A 10 -35.65 -21.29 -29.58
N GLU A 11 -36.67 -22.06 -29.95
CA GLU A 11 -37.97 -22.12 -29.27
C GLU A 11 -37.85 -22.63 -27.83
N LEU A 12 -36.86 -23.46 -27.52
CA LEU A 12 -36.60 -23.96 -26.18
C LEU A 12 -35.85 -22.93 -25.32
N CYS A 13 -34.89 -22.22 -25.92
CA CYS A 13 -34.04 -21.23 -25.25
C CYS A 13 -34.74 -19.90 -24.97
N CYS A 14 -35.73 -19.50 -25.78
CA CYS A 14 -36.50 -18.28 -25.56
C CYS A 14 -37.31 -18.34 -24.25
N ARG A 15 -37.63 -17.17 -23.65
CA ARG A 15 -38.64 -17.10 -22.57
C ARG A 15 -40.01 -17.25 -23.22
N PRO A 16 -40.81 -18.30 -22.92
CA PRO A 16 -42.14 -18.44 -23.51
C PRO A 16 -43.03 -17.27 -23.08
N MET A 17 -43.58 -16.55 -24.06
CA MET A 17 -44.51 -15.43 -23.86
C MET A 17 -45.82 -15.75 -24.54
N ALA A 18 -46.92 -15.23 -23.99
CA ALA A 18 -48.23 -15.41 -24.59
C ALA A 18 -48.28 -14.75 -25.98
N PHE A 19 -48.64 -15.48 -27.03
CA PHE A 19 -48.70 -14.91 -28.37
C PHE A 19 -50.06 -14.24 -28.61
N VAL A 20 -50.06 -12.94 -28.91
CA VAL A 20 -51.26 -12.15 -29.21
C VAL A 20 -51.11 -11.54 -30.61
N ALA A 21 -52.11 -11.81 -31.46
CA ALA A 21 -52.17 -11.24 -32.80
C ALA A 21 -53.04 -9.98 -32.78
N LEU A 22 -52.54 -8.88 -33.34
CA LEU A 22 -53.31 -7.65 -33.54
C LEU A 22 -53.68 -7.57 -35.03
N THR A 23 -54.94 -7.34 -35.34
CA THR A 23 -55.43 -7.19 -36.71
C THR A 23 -56.29 -5.93 -36.83
N GLY A 24 -56.43 -5.38 -38.04
CA GLY A 24 -57.15 -4.11 -38.27
C GLY A 24 -56.32 -2.84 -38.08
N LEU A 25 -55.02 -2.94 -37.74
CA LEU A 25 -54.10 -1.80 -37.67
C LEU A 25 -53.31 -1.66 -38.98
N ASP A 26 -53.52 -0.57 -39.70
CA ASP A 26 -52.69 -0.16 -40.84
C ASP A 26 -51.45 0.62 -40.37
N VAL A 27 -50.39 -0.11 -40.03
CA VAL A 27 -49.12 0.45 -39.57
C VAL A 27 -48.26 1.07 -40.70
N VAL A 28 -48.70 1.00 -41.96
CA VAL A 28 -47.95 1.48 -43.12
C VAL A 28 -48.45 2.87 -43.55
N TYR A 29 -49.77 3.06 -43.63
CA TYR A 29 -50.36 4.30 -44.16
C TYR A 29 -51.09 5.15 -43.11
N ASN A 30 -51.39 4.63 -41.92
CA ASN A 30 -52.07 5.38 -40.85
C ASN A 30 -51.12 5.66 -39.67
N ALA A 31 -50.81 6.95 -39.44
CA ALA A 31 -49.92 7.40 -38.37
C ALA A 31 -50.46 7.11 -36.96
N VAL A 32 -51.78 7.12 -36.78
CA VAL A 32 -52.43 6.80 -35.49
C VAL A 32 -52.29 5.32 -35.18
N HIS A 33 -52.54 4.45 -36.16
CA HIS A 33 -52.33 3.00 -36.02
C HIS A 33 -50.86 2.67 -35.76
N ARG A 34 -49.93 3.39 -36.40
CA ARG A 34 -48.51 3.28 -36.14
C ARG A 34 -48.16 3.66 -34.70
N ALA A 35 -48.69 4.76 -34.19
CA ALA A 35 -48.47 5.19 -32.81
C ALA A 35 -49.03 4.19 -31.78
N ILE A 36 -50.19 3.57 -32.06
CA ILE A 36 -50.78 2.50 -31.22
C ILE A 36 -49.87 1.27 -31.21
N TRP A 37 -49.41 0.82 -32.38
CA TRP A 37 -48.46 -0.30 -32.49
C TRP A 37 -47.15 -0.03 -31.76
N ASP A 38 -46.56 1.15 -31.98
CA ASP A 38 -45.33 1.55 -31.32
C ASP A 38 -45.52 1.64 -29.79
N ALA A 39 -46.71 1.99 -29.28
CA ALA A 39 -46.99 1.97 -27.84
C ALA A 39 -47.02 0.56 -27.22
N PHE A 40 -47.41 -0.47 -27.99
CA PHE A 40 -47.34 -1.88 -27.58
C PHE A 40 -45.93 -2.47 -27.68
N CYS A 41 -45.06 -1.93 -28.55
CA CYS A 41 -43.76 -2.53 -28.85
C CYS A 41 -42.54 -1.76 -28.32
N ALA A 42 -42.60 -0.43 -28.25
CA ALA A 42 -41.46 0.41 -27.90
C ALA A 42 -41.20 0.43 -26.38
N ASN A 43 -39.93 0.29 -25.99
CA ASN A 43 -39.43 0.43 -24.60
C ASN A 43 -40.24 -0.33 -23.55
N ARG A 44 -40.58 -1.60 -23.84
CA ARG A 44 -41.23 -2.49 -22.87
C ARG A 44 -40.28 -2.76 -21.69
N ARG A 45 -40.54 -2.04 -20.60
CA ARG A 45 -39.91 -2.25 -19.31
C ARG A 45 -40.30 -3.63 -18.74
N ALA A 46 -39.46 -4.18 -17.88
CA ALA A 46 -39.62 -5.54 -17.32
C ALA A 46 -40.85 -5.70 -16.39
N ASP A 47 -41.50 -4.61 -16.01
CA ASP A 47 -42.73 -4.53 -15.22
C ASP A 47 -44.01 -4.79 -16.04
N ARG A 48 -43.94 -4.73 -17.37
CA ARG A 48 -45.08 -5.04 -18.25
C ARG A 48 -45.32 -6.55 -18.37
N VAL A 49 -46.56 -6.93 -18.67
CA VAL A 49 -46.95 -8.34 -18.83
C VAL A 49 -46.20 -9.02 -19.99
N PRO A 50 -45.80 -10.31 -19.85
CA PRO A 50 -44.96 -11.01 -20.81
C PRO A 50 -45.76 -11.58 -21.99
N ILE A 51 -46.14 -10.68 -22.90
CA ILE A 51 -46.88 -10.97 -24.14
C ILE A 51 -45.96 -10.77 -25.35
N SER A 52 -46.07 -11.60 -26.38
CA SER A 52 -45.50 -11.36 -27.71
C SER A 52 -46.59 -10.85 -28.64
N PHE A 53 -46.42 -9.65 -29.20
CA PHE A 53 -47.38 -9.05 -30.12
C PHE A 53 -46.91 -9.20 -31.57
N LYS A 54 -47.84 -9.46 -32.49
CA LYS A 54 -47.58 -9.41 -33.93
C LYS A 54 -48.78 -8.81 -34.64
N VAL A 55 -48.54 -7.81 -35.49
CA VAL A 55 -49.57 -7.33 -36.42
C VAL A 55 -49.69 -8.33 -37.56
N LEU A 56 -50.91 -8.82 -37.79
CA LEU A 56 -51.24 -9.73 -38.89
C LEU A 56 -52.37 -9.10 -39.72
N PRO A 57 -52.35 -9.27 -41.05
CA PRO A 57 -53.42 -8.75 -41.91
C PRO A 57 -54.74 -9.49 -41.63
N GLY A 58 -55.87 -8.85 -41.93
CA GLY A 58 -57.21 -9.37 -41.63
C GLY A 58 -57.56 -10.69 -42.35
N ASP A 59 -56.90 -10.97 -43.47
CA ASP A 59 -57.04 -12.18 -44.28
C ASP A 59 -56.03 -13.28 -43.90
N HIS A 60 -55.29 -13.12 -42.79
CA HIS A 60 -54.30 -14.10 -42.36
C HIS A 60 -54.92 -15.47 -42.03
N GLU A 61 -54.51 -16.51 -42.77
CA GLU A 61 -54.97 -17.87 -42.53
C GLU A 61 -54.25 -18.53 -41.35
N TYR A 62 -54.98 -18.78 -40.26
CA TYR A 62 -54.44 -19.53 -39.12
C TYR A 62 -54.43 -21.05 -39.37
N PRO A 63 -53.47 -21.80 -38.79
CA PRO A 63 -53.40 -23.25 -38.93
C PRO A 63 -54.68 -23.96 -38.46
N LYS A 64 -55.39 -24.62 -39.38
CA LYS A 64 -56.65 -25.34 -39.09
C LYS A 64 -56.47 -26.40 -38.01
N CYS A 65 -57.43 -26.49 -37.09
CA CYS A 65 -57.46 -27.52 -36.06
C CYS A 65 -57.73 -28.88 -36.73
N ARG A 66 -56.78 -29.84 -36.61
CA ARG A 66 -56.97 -31.19 -37.18
C ARG A 66 -58.09 -31.91 -36.43
N THR A 67 -58.90 -32.67 -37.15
CA THR A 67 -59.97 -33.53 -36.61
C THR A 67 -59.41 -34.47 -35.53
N LYS A 68 -60.04 -34.46 -34.35
CA LYS A 68 -59.60 -35.22 -33.18
C LYS A 68 -59.92 -36.71 -33.39
N ARG A 69 -59.02 -37.60 -32.94
CA ARG A 69 -59.28 -39.05 -32.94
C ARG A 69 -60.15 -39.41 -31.75
N THR A 70 -61.17 -40.22 -31.99
CA THR A 70 -62.16 -40.67 -30.99
C THR A 70 -61.68 -41.86 -30.14
N SER A 71 -60.70 -42.65 -30.61
CA SER A 71 -60.09 -43.74 -29.83
C SER A 71 -58.58 -43.85 -30.08
N TYR A 72 -57.84 -44.31 -29.07
CA TYR A 72 -56.39 -44.47 -29.06
C TYR A 72 -55.93 -45.89 -28.72
N GLU A 73 -56.83 -46.85 -28.53
CA GLU A 73 -56.48 -48.22 -28.12
C GLU A 73 -55.47 -48.91 -29.05
N TRP A 74 -55.50 -48.60 -30.34
CA TRP A 74 -54.63 -49.17 -31.38
C TRP A 74 -53.55 -48.19 -31.88
N TYR A 75 -53.34 -47.05 -31.20
CA TYR A 75 -52.42 -46.02 -31.69
C TYR A 75 -50.99 -46.22 -31.19
N ILE A 76 -50.08 -46.54 -32.11
CA ILE A 76 -48.64 -46.61 -31.81
C ILE A 76 -48.00 -45.21 -31.99
N PRO A 77 -47.41 -44.61 -30.93
CA PRO A 77 -46.76 -43.32 -31.04
C PRO A 77 -45.48 -43.40 -31.89
N LYS A 78 -45.37 -42.54 -32.90
CA LYS A 78 -44.23 -42.49 -33.83
C LYS A 78 -42.96 -41.80 -33.29
N GLY A 79 -43.02 -41.21 -32.10
CA GLY A 79 -41.92 -40.43 -31.48
C GLY A 79 -42.38 -39.66 -30.24
N ILE A 80 -41.50 -38.90 -29.59
CA ILE A 80 -41.77 -38.17 -28.34
C ILE A 80 -42.34 -36.78 -28.62
N LEU A 81 -41.59 -35.86 -29.24
CA LEU A 81 -42.03 -34.48 -29.46
C LEU A 81 -41.79 -34.06 -30.92
N LYS A 82 -42.82 -33.49 -31.55
CA LYS A 82 -42.72 -32.98 -32.92
C LYS A 82 -41.95 -31.67 -32.98
N THR A 83 -41.10 -31.51 -33.98
CA THR A 83 -40.25 -30.32 -34.18
C THR A 83 -41.04 -29.03 -34.31
N GLY A 84 -42.09 -29.02 -35.14
CA GLY A 84 -42.94 -27.83 -35.32
C GLY A 84 -43.87 -27.48 -34.15
N TRP A 85 -43.95 -28.28 -33.08
CA TRP A 85 -44.98 -28.08 -32.04
C TRP A 85 -44.73 -26.83 -31.18
N MET A 86 -43.48 -26.57 -30.77
CA MET A 86 -43.16 -25.38 -29.96
C MET A 86 -43.35 -24.09 -30.78
N ASN A 87 -42.79 -24.04 -31.99
CA ASN A 87 -42.93 -22.90 -32.90
C ASN A 87 -44.41 -22.59 -33.20
N LYS A 88 -45.25 -23.63 -33.35
CA LYS A 88 -46.69 -23.47 -33.56
C LYS A 88 -47.34 -22.61 -32.46
N HIS A 89 -47.01 -22.83 -31.20
CA HIS A 89 -47.65 -22.13 -30.07
C HIS A 89 -46.94 -20.85 -29.64
N LEU A 90 -45.72 -20.61 -30.13
CA LEU A 90 -44.98 -19.37 -29.91
C LEU A 90 -45.27 -18.31 -30.99
N ASN A 91 -45.42 -18.73 -32.26
CA ASN A 91 -45.38 -17.80 -33.39
C ASN A 91 -46.51 -17.94 -34.42
N LEU A 92 -47.23 -19.08 -34.46
CA LEU A 92 -48.23 -19.35 -35.51
C LEU A 92 -49.67 -19.32 -35.02
N VAL A 93 -49.93 -19.85 -33.82
CA VAL A 93 -51.28 -19.91 -33.23
C VAL A 93 -51.34 -18.96 -32.04
N PRO A 94 -52.02 -17.80 -32.17
CA PRO A 94 -52.16 -16.86 -31.08
C PRO A 94 -53.10 -17.42 -30.00
N ALA A 95 -52.82 -17.06 -28.75
CA ALA A 95 -53.72 -17.27 -27.62
C ALA A 95 -54.92 -16.32 -27.66
N LEU A 96 -54.74 -15.14 -28.27
CA LEU A 96 -55.76 -14.13 -28.46
C LEU A 96 -55.54 -13.40 -29.79
N VAL A 97 -56.61 -13.22 -30.56
CA VAL A 97 -56.65 -12.31 -31.70
C VAL A 97 -57.42 -11.07 -31.28
N VAL A 98 -56.82 -9.90 -31.44
CA VAL A 98 -57.43 -8.60 -31.10
C VAL A 98 -57.68 -7.86 -32.40
N LEU A 99 -58.96 -7.57 -32.68
CA LEU A 99 -59.39 -6.76 -33.80
C LEU A 99 -59.47 -5.30 -33.37
N PHE A 100 -58.69 -4.44 -34.00
CA PHE A 100 -58.85 -2.99 -33.93
C PHE A 100 -59.81 -2.55 -35.01
N TYR A 101 -60.79 -1.75 -34.64
CA TYR A 101 -61.73 -1.16 -35.55
C TYR A 101 -61.92 0.31 -35.19
N GLU A 102 -61.83 1.19 -36.19
CA GLU A 102 -62.00 2.63 -36.01
C GLU A 102 -63.50 2.94 -36.02
N LEU A 103 -64.02 3.40 -34.87
CA LEU A 103 -65.44 3.70 -34.67
C LEU A 103 -65.65 5.22 -34.64
N ASP A 104 -66.09 5.79 -35.77
CA ASP A 104 -66.69 7.13 -35.81
C ASP A 104 -68.19 7.01 -35.50
N TRP A 105 -68.59 7.42 -34.29
CA TRP A 105 -69.95 7.24 -33.78
C TRP A 105 -71.02 8.10 -34.49
N ASP A 106 -70.59 9.07 -35.30
CA ASP A 106 -71.44 10.02 -36.04
C ASP A 106 -71.47 9.76 -37.57
N ASP A 107 -71.02 8.58 -38.03
CA ASP A 107 -70.93 8.25 -39.46
C ASP A 107 -72.33 8.03 -40.10
N PRO A 108 -72.68 8.73 -41.20
CA PRO A 108 -73.98 8.58 -41.88
C PRO A 108 -74.21 7.18 -42.48
N GLN A 109 -73.15 6.37 -42.70
CA GLN A 109 -73.23 4.98 -43.16
C GLN A 109 -73.07 3.96 -42.02
N TRP A 110 -73.41 4.34 -40.78
CA TRP A 110 -73.26 3.49 -39.60
C TRP A 110 -73.77 2.06 -39.80
N LYS A 111 -74.99 1.85 -40.34
CA LYS A 111 -75.57 0.51 -40.61
C LYS A 111 -74.77 -0.34 -41.60
N GLU A 112 -73.93 0.27 -42.44
CA GLU A 112 -73.10 -0.41 -43.44
C GLU A 112 -71.74 -0.80 -42.85
N LYS A 113 -71.11 0.10 -42.05
CA LYS A 113 -69.89 -0.21 -41.27
C LYS A 113 -70.15 -1.22 -40.16
N GLN A 114 -71.30 -1.10 -39.51
CA GLN A 114 -71.91 -2.10 -38.66
C GLN A 114 -71.96 -3.47 -39.33
N SER A 115 -72.56 -3.54 -40.53
CA SER A 115 -72.68 -4.74 -41.35
C SER A 115 -71.32 -5.29 -41.76
N GLU A 116 -70.32 -4.44 -42.04
CA GLU A 116 -68.95 -4.84 -42.41
C GLU A 116 -68.15 -5.38 -41.21
N CYS A 117 -68.21 -4.66 -40.09
CA CYS A 117 -67.67 -5.09 -38.81
C CYS A 117 -68.38 -6.36 -38.36
N ALA A 118 -69.67 -6.50 -38.67
CA ALA A 118 -70.50 -7.68 -38.48
C ALA A 118 -70.16 -8.87 -39.42
N THR A 119 -69.89 -8.63 -40.70
CA THR A 119 -69.46 -9.71 -41.61
C THR A 119 -68.03 -10.16 -41.32
N LYS A 120 -67.26 -9.36 -40.56
CA LYS A 120 -65.95 -9.74 -40.01
C LYS A 120 -66.04 -10.24 -38.54
N VAL A 121 -67.02 -9.81 -37.74
CA VAL A 121 -67.52 -10.35 -36.44
C VAL A 121 -68.92 -9.71 -36.15
N GLU A 122 -70.02 -10.46 -36.35
CA GLU A 122 -71.45 -10.01 -36.46
C GLU A 122 -71.92 -9.13 -35.29
N ILE A 123 -72.52 -7.88 -35.40
CA ILE A 123 -73.72 -7.18 -34.67
C ILE A 123 -74.11 -5.71 -35.09
N ASP A 124 -75.29 -5.17 -34.64
CA ASP A 124 -75.89 -3.77 -34.49
C ASP A 124 -76.60 -3.48 -33.13
N LEU A 125 -76.93 -2.21 -32.76
CA LEU A 125 -76.26 -1.33 -31.78
C LEU A 125 -77.22 -0.25 -31.10
N VAL A 126 -77.26 0.05 -29.75
CA VAL A 126 -77.44 1.47 -29.18
C VAL A 126 -76.54 1.93 -27.97
N ALA A 127 -75.56 2.84 -28.14
CA ALA A 127 -74.34 3.23 -27.34
C ALA A 127 -73.72 2.27 -26.26
N SER A 128 -74.43 1.89 -25.19
CA SER A 128 -74.02 0.84 -24.24
C SER A 128 -74.75 -0.48 -24.52
N GLU A 129 -75.99 -0.39 -24.99
CA GLU A 129 -76.67 -1.45 -25.74
C GLU A 129 -75.99 -1.65 -27.09
N ARG A 130 -75.22 -0.68 -27.62
CA ARG A 130 -74.33 -0.79 -28.80
C ARG A 130 -73.28 -1.81 -28.46
N ALA A 131 -72.41 -1.46 -27.52
CA ALA A 131 -71.37 -2.35 -27.02
C ALA A 131 -71.91 -3.74 -26.63
N ALA A 132 -73.02 -3.82 -25.89
CA ALA A 132 -73.60 -5.10 -25.45
C ALA A 132 -74.24 -5.87 -26.61
N ALA A 133 -74.95 -5.19 -27.50
CA ALA A 133 -75.47 -5.82 -28.70
C ALA A 133 -74.31 -6.35 -29.52
N LEU A 134 -73.20 -5.57 -29.75
CA LEU A 134 -71.84 -5.81 -30.35
C LEU A 134 -70.93 -6.82 -29.63
N CYS A 135 -71.33 -7.28 -28.45
CA CYS A 135 -70.85 -8.54 -27.92
C CYS A 135 -71.73 -9.77 -28.25
N ASN A 136 -73.06 -9.67 -28.31
CA ASN A 136 -73.98 -10.84 -28.41
C ASN A 136 -73.97 -11.67 -29.72
N ALA A 137 -74.42 -11.18 -30.88
CA ALA A 137 -74.14 -11.71 -32.23
C ALA A 137 -72.65 -11.98 -32.63
N CYS A 138 -71.65 -11.54 -31.89
CA CYS A 138 -70.24 -11.92 -32.04
C CYS A 138 -69.94 -13.18 -31.20
N ASP A 139 -70.90 -13.64 -30.39
CA ASP A 139 -70.75 -14.60 -29.30
C ASP A 139 -69.62 -14.23 -28.31
N LEU A 140 -69.36 -12.94 -28.12
CA LEU A 140 -68.36 -12.39 -27.21
C LEU A 140 -69.00 -11.88 -25.92
N SER A 141 -68.22 -11.84 -24.84
CA SER A 141 -68.69 -11.25 -23.59
C SER A 141 -68.51 -9.73 -23.60
N GLY A 142 -69.40 -8.96 -22.95
CA GLY A 142 -69.23 -7.51 -22.74
C GLY A 142 -67.91 -7.11 -22.07
N LYS A 143 -67.21 -8.06 -21.44
CA LYS A 143 -65.87 -7.86 -20.84
C LYS A 143 -64.72 -7.93 -21.87
N SER A 144 -65.00 -8.29 -23.11
CA SER A 144 -64.03 -8.46 -24.20
C SER A 144 -63.96 -7.24 -25.13
N LEU A 145 -64.82 -6.24 -24.92
CA LEU A 145 -64.80 -4.98 -25.65
C LEU A 145 -64.06 -3.91 -24.84
N PHE A 146 -63.11 -3.24 -25.49
CA PHE A 146 -62.33 -2.16 -24.88
C PHE A 146 -62.33 -0.93 -25.79
N VAL A 147 -62.49 0.25 -25.20
CA VAL A 147 -62.42 1.53 -25.92
C VAL A 147 -61.06 2.16 -25.68
N LEU A 148 -60.34 2.46 -26.75
CA LEU A 148 -59.04 3.15 -26.71
C LEU A 148 -59.23 4.61 -27.17
N PRO A 149 -59.25 5.59 -26.26
CA PRO A 149 -59.37 7.00 -26.65
C PRO A 149 -58.06 7.49 -27.27
N HIS A 150 -58.15 8.20 -28.40
CA HIS A 150 -57.00 8.82 -29.03
C HIS A 150 -56.66 10.14 -28.32
N THR A 151 -55.61 10.13 -27.49
CA THR A 151 -55.10 11.28 -26.73
C THR A 151 -53.57 11.24 -26.69
N ASP A 152 -52.89 12.34 -26.37
CA ASP A 152 -51.42 12.41 -26.28
C ASP A 152 -50.79 11.46 -25.23
N HIS A 153 -51.61 10.83 -24.36
CA HIS A 153 -51.18 9.94 -23.28
C HIS A 153 -51.70 8.49 -23.43
N LEU A 154 -51.46 7.86 -24.59
CA LEU A 154 -51.89 6.48 -24.89
C LEU A 154 -51.35 5.41 -23.93
N VAL A 155 -50.17 5.63 -23.34
CA VAL A 155 -49.41 4.60 -22.59
C VAL A 155 -50.23 3.99 -21.43
N GLY A 156 -50.98 4.80 -20.69
CA GLY A 156 -51.80 4.31 -19.56
C GLY A 156 -52.94 3.39 -19.99
N TYR A 157 -53.57 3.67 -21.14
CA TYR A 157 -54.64 2.84 -21.69
C TYR A 157 -54.08 1.54 -22.28
N ILE A 158 -52.93 1.61 -22.94
CA ILE A 158 -52.22 0.46 -23.49
C ILE A 158 -51.84 -0.52 -22.38
N ILE A 159 -51.34 -0.05 -21.23
CA ILE A 159 -51.04 -0.94 -20.09
C ILE A 159 -52.29 -1.67 -19.57
N ARG A 160 -53.45 -1.00 -19.54
CA ARG A 160 -54.72 -1.65 -19.15
C ARG A 160 -55.14 -2.71 -20.17
N LEU A 161 -55.01 -2.42 -21.46
CA LEU A 161 -55.29 -3.37 -22.54
C LEU A 161 -54.34 -4.57 -22.49
N GLU A 162 -53.04 -4.34 -22.29
CA GLU A 162 -52.04 -5.38 -22.12
C GLU A 162 -52.42 -6.34 -20.99
N ASN A 163 -52.83 -5.82 -19.82
CA ASN A 163 -53.29 -6.63 -18.69
C ASN A 163 -54.55 -7.46 -19.03
N ALA A 164 -55.52 -6.87 -19.73
CA ALA A 164 -56.71 -7.60 -20.17
C ALA A 164 -56.39 -8.71 -21.19
N PHE A 165 -55.53 -8.42 -22.17
CA PHE A 165 -55.05 -9.40 -23.15
C PHE A 165 -54.31 -10.53 -22.45
N TYR A 166 -53.52 -10.19 -21.42
CA TYR A 166 -52.82 -11.17 -20.61
C TYR A 166 -53.82 -12.12 -19.93
N GLU A 167 -54.83 -11.61 -19.22
CA GLU A 167 -55.86 -12.44 -18.55
C GLU A 167 -56.58 -13.39 -19.51
N HIS A 168 -56.95 -12.91 -20.70
CA HIS A 168 -57.55 -13.75 -21.73
C HIS A 168 -56.59 -14.84 -22.23
N ALA A 169 -55.33 -14.49 -22.47
CA ALA A 169 -54.30 -15.46 -22.84
C ALA A 169 -54.05 -16.50 -21.72
N GLN A 170 -54.07 -16.09 -20.45
CA GLN A 170 -53.97 -17.00 -19.30
C GLN A 170 -55.11 -18.04 -19.30
N THR A 171 -56.34 -17.59 -19.57
CA THR A 171 -57.52 -18.46 -19.66
C THR A 171 -57.41 -19.45 -20.80
N TYR A 172 -56.90 -19.02 -21.96
CA TYR A 172 -56.63 -19.90 -23.10
C TYR A 172 -55.66 -21.03 -22.72
N TYR A 173 -54.49 -20.69 -22.16
CA TYR A 173 -53.49 -21.70 -21.79
C TYR A 173 -53.97 -22.61 -20.66
N TYR A 174 -54.76 -22.09 -19.73
CA TYR A 174 -55.42 -22.91 -18.70
C TYR A 174 -56.35 -23.97 -19.31
N THR A 175 -57.11 -23.59 -20.33
CA THR A 175 -58.02 -24.49 -21.06
C THR A 175 -57.23 -25.54 -21.85
N GLU A 176 -56.14 -25.15 -22.52
CA GLU A 176 -55.23 -26.08 -23.19
C GLU A 176 -54.59 -27.07 -22.21
N ILE A 177 -54.13 -26.62 -21.05
CA ILE A 177 -53.60 -27.51 -19.99
C ILE A 177 -54.65 -28.55 -19.57
N ARG A 178 -55.90 -28.14 -19.35
CA ARG A 178 -57.00 -29.05 -19.02
C ARG A 178 -57.27 -30.05 -20.14
N ARG A 179 -57.26 -29.61 -21.40
CA ARG A 179 -57.43 -30.48 -22.59
C ARG A 179 -56.34 -31.55 -22.66
N VAL A 180 -55.07 -31.17 -22.47
CA VAL A 180 -53.94 -32.11 -22.49
C VAL A 180 -54.00 -33.09 -21.31
N LYS A 181 -54.44 -32.63 -20.12
CA LYS A 181 -54.64 -33.50 -18.94
C LYS A 181 -55.75 -34.52 -19.16
N SER A 182 -56.92 -34.09 -19.63
CA SER A 182 -58.02 -34.99 -19.96
C SER A 182 -57.60 -36.05 -20.98
N HIS A 183 -56.90 -35.64 -22.05
CA HIS A 183 -56.41 -36.60 -23.04
C HIS A 183 -55.41 -37.63 -22.47
N LYS A 184 -54.58 -37.22 -21.49
CA LYS A 184 -53.63 -38.12 -20.82
C LYS A 184 -54.34 -39.23 -20.01
N GLU A 185 -55.53 -38.97 -19.46
CA GLU A 185 -56.29 -39.94 -18.66
C GLU A 185 -56.76 -41.14 -19.48
N PHE A 186 -56.97 -40.96 -20.79
CA PHE A 186 -57.38 -42.02 -21.73
C PHE A 186 -56.21 -42.84 -22.30
N LEU A 187 -54.98 -42.66 -21.80
CA LEU A 187 -53.79 -43.36 -22.32
C LEU A 187 -53.42 -44.59 -21.49
N ASN A 188 -53.06 -45.68 -22.17
CA ASN A 188 -52.50 -46.88 -21.55
C ASN A 188 -51.00 -46.69 -21.18
N LYS A 189 -50.64 -46.98 -19.93
CA LYS A 189 -49.27 -46.81 -19.39
C LYS A 189 -48.23 -47.72 -20.04
N THR A 190 -48.62 -48.86 -20.61
CA THR A 190 -47.68 -49.83 -21.19
C THR A 190 -47.39 -49.52 -22.67
N THR A 191 -48.43 -49.21 -23.46
CA THR A 191 -48.29 -48.98 -24.91
C THR A 191 -48.00 -47.53 -25.28
N HIS A 192 -48.40 -46.55 -24.45
CA HIS A 192 -48.33 -45.13 -24.77
C HIS A 192 -47.29 -44.35 -23.96
N GLN A 193 -46.22 -45.00 -23.49
CA GLN A 193 -45.17 -44.38 -22.66
C GLN A 193 -44.59 -43.08 -23.27
N LEU A 194 -44.31 -43.08 -24.58
CA LEU A 194 -43.82 -41.89 -25.30
C LEU A 194 -44.81 -40.71 -25.24
N LEU A 195 -46.12 -41.00 -25.22
CA LEU A 195 -47.15 -39.98 -25.07
C LEU A 195 -47.17 -39.43 -23.65
N PHE A 196 -46.94 -40.23 -22.60
CA PHE A 196 -46.89 -39.71 -21.24
C PHE A 196 -45.82 -38.63 -21.06
N VAL A 197 -44.62 -38.86 -21.61
CA VAL A 197 -43.55 -37.85 -21.68
C VAL A 197 -44.03 -36.62 -22.44
N ARG A 198 -44.58 -36.79 -23.65
CA ARG A 198 -45.07 -35.71 -24.50
C ARG A 198 -46.10 -34.85 -23.77
N HIS A 199 -47.10 -35.46 -23.14
CA HIS A 199 -48.19 -34.73 -22.48
C HIS A 199 -47.68 -33.94 -21.28
N GLN A 200 -46.77 -34.52 -20.49
CA GLN A 200 -46.18 -33.80 -19.36
C GLN A 200 -45.32 -32.64 -19.82
N PHE A 201 -44.51 -32.82 -20.87
CA PHE A 201 -43.75 -31.73 -21.48
C PHE A 201 -44.67 -30.59 -21.96
N LYS A 202 -45.77 -30.93 -22.66
CA LYS A 202 -46.73 -29.94 -23.17
C LYS A 202 -47.43 -29.18 -22.04
N ILE A 203 -47.85 -29.88 -20.98
CA ILE A 203 -48.45 -29.25 -19.80
C ILE A 203 -47.46 -28.29 -19.15
N ALA A 204 -46.20 -28.70 -19.02
CA ALA A 204 -45.15 -27.87 -18.46
C ALA A 204 -44.89 -26.61 -19.32
N PHE A 205 -44.79 -26.77 -20.64
CA PHE A 205 -44.57 -25.66 -21.57
C PHE A 205 -45.75 -24.68 -21.62
N PHE A 206 -46.98 -25.17 -21.60
CA PHE A 206 -48.16 -24.30 -21.46
C PHE A 206 -48.22 -23.60 -20.11
N SER A 207 -47.72 -24.24 -19.04
CA SER A 207 -47.60 -23.60 -17.73
C SER A 207 -46.55 -22.48 -17.76
N GLU A 208 -45.44 -22.62 -18.51
CA GLU A 208 -44.49 -21.51 -18.76
C GLU A 208 -45.16 -20.37 -19.55
N LEU A 209 -45.94 -20.66 -20.60
CA LEU A 209 -46.68 -19.63 -21.35
C LEU A 209 -47.70 -18.88 -20.47
N LYS A 210 -48.31 -19.61 -19.52
CA LYS A 210 -49.15 -19.09 -18.43
C LYS A 210 -48.34 -18.38 -17.31
N GLN A 211 -47.03 -18.27 -17.44
CA GLN A 211 -46.10 -17.75 -16.40
C GLN A 211 -46.24 -18.43 -15.02
N ASP A 212 -46.76 -19.66 -14.97
CA ASP A 212 -46.85 -20.49 -13.77
C ASP A 212 -45.61 -21.38 -13.68
N THR A 213 -44.49 -20.75 -13.32
CA THR A 213 -43.15 -21.36 -13.34
C THR A 213 -43.00 -22.48 -12.31
N GLN A 214 -43.71 -22.42 -11.19
CA GLN A 214 -43.71 -23.47 -10.16
C GLN A 214 -44.35 -24.77 -10.65
N ASN A 215 -45.54 -24.69 -11.26
CA ASN A 215 -46.18 -25.86 -11.83
C ASN A 215 -45.44 -26.36 -13.07
N ALA A 216 -44.91 -25.46 -13.90
CA ALA A 216 -44.05 -25.83 -15.02
C ALA A 216 -42.87 -26.70 -14.56
N LEU A 217 -42.14 -26.27 -13.52
CA LEU A 217 -41.02 -27.02 -12.95
C LEU A 217 -41.43 -28.41 -12.45
N LYS A 218 -42.58 -28.52 -11.75
CA LYS A 218 -43.12 -29.81 -11.27
C LYS A 218 -43.43 -30.77 -12.42
N TYR A 219 -44.08 -30.26 -13.47
CA TYR A 219 -44.42 -31.08 -14.63
C TYR A 219 -43.19 -31.45 -15.47
N TYR A 220 -42.19 -30.57 -15.59
CA TYR A 220 -40.90 -30.92 -16.20
C TYR A 220 -40.15 -31.99 -15.41
N ARG A 221 -40.07 -31.88 -14.07
CA ARG A 221 -39.48 -32.94 -13.22
C ARG A 221 -40.19 -34.28 -13.41
N THR A 222 -41.50 -34.27 -13.55
CA THR A 222 -42.29 -35.49 -13.83
C THR A 222 -42.01 -36.04 -15.23
N ALA A 223 -41.96 -35.18 -16.25
CA ALA A 223 -41.61 -35.56 -17.61
C ALA A 223 -40.19 -36.17 -17.65
N TYR A 224 -39.26 -35.61 -16.90
CA TYR A 224 -37.88 -36.08 -16.80
C TYR A 224 -37.80 -37.51 -16.25
N SER A 225 -38.49 -37.79 -15.13
CA SER A 225 -38.57 -39.15 -14.58
C SER A 225 -39.13 -40.14 -15.60
N LEU A 226 -40.24 -39.78 -16.27
CA LEU A 226 -40.87 -40.62 -17.29
C LEU A 226 -39.99 -40.89 -18.51
N VAL A 227 -39.13 -39.94 -18.92
CA VAL A 227 -38.17 -40.16 -20.02
C VAL A 227 -37.15 -41.22 -19.66
N HIS A 228 -36.71 -41.26 -18.41
CA HIS A 228 -35.74 -42.27 -17.96
C HIS A 228 -36.37 -43.64 -17.67
N GLU A 229 -37.69 -43.71 -17.51
CA GLU A 229 -38.46 -44.97 -17.45
C GLU A 229 -38.66 -45.62 -18.84
N LEU A 230 -38.44 -44.87 -19.93
CA LEU A 230 -38.51 -45.43 -21.29
C LEU A 230 -37.43 -46.50 -21.49
N ARG A 231 -37.82 -47.60 -22.15
CA ARG A 231 -36.88 -48.65 -22.54
C ARG A 231 -35.92 -48.11 -23.60
N ALA A 232 -34.65 -48.02 -23.25
CA ALA A 232 -33.61 -47.49 -24.12
C ALA A 232 -32.92 -48.61 -24.91
N HIS A 233 -32.88 -48.43 -26.23
CA HIS A 233 -32.21 -49.26 -27.21
C HIS A 233 -31.26 -48.39 -28.02
N GLU A 234 -30.29 -48.98 -28.74
CA GLU A 234 -29.35 -48.21 -29.57
C GLU A 234 -30.08 -47.33 -30.61
N THR A 235 -31.23 -47.78 -31.10
CA THR A 235 -32.02 -47.14 -32.15
C THR A 235 -32.81 -45.91 -31.69
N ASN A 236 -33.30 -45.89 -30.45
CA ASN A 236 -34.09 -44.78 -29.89
C ASN A 236 -33.30 -43.94 -28.86
N MET A 237 -32.06 -44.32 -28.54
CA MET A 237 -31.22 -43.67 -27.54
C MET A 237 -31.05 -42.17 -27.81
N LEU A 238 -30.86 -41.81 -29.08
CA LEU A 238 -30.67 -40.42 -29.50
C LEU A 238 -31.90 -39.56 -29.17
N GLU A 239 -33.10 -40.04 -29.49
CA GLU A 239 -34.37 -39.36 -29.20
C GLU A 239 -34.59 -39.20 -27.69
N ILE A 240 -34.34 -40.27 -26.92
CA ILE A 240 -34.44 -40.25 -25.45
C ILE A 240 -33.46 -39.24 -24.84
N LYS A 241 -32.18 -39.25 -25.26
CA LYS A 241 -31.15 -38.32 -24.75
C LYS A 241 -31.45 -36.88 -25.12
N THR A 242 -31.87 -36.63 -26.37
CA THR A 242 -32.23 -35.29 -26.84
C THR A 242 -33.37 -34.73 -26.01
N MET A 243 -34.42 -35.53 -25.78
CA MET A 243 -35.55 -35.08 -24.96
C MET A 243 -35.21 -34.94 -23.48
N ALA A 244 -34.38 -35.85 -22.92
CA ALA A 244 -33.88 -35.72 -21.56
C ALA A 244 -33.06 -34.43 -21.39
N GLY A 245 -32.20 -34.09 -22.36
CA GLY A 245 -31.43 -32.86 -22.38
C GLY A 245 -32.32 -31.61 -22.45
N PHE A 246 -33.34 -31.61 -23.32
CA PHE A 246 -34.28 -30.47 -23.43
C PHE A 246 -35.06 -30.23 -22.13
N ILE A 247 -35.57 -31.30 -21.52
CA ILE A 247 -36.28 -31.21 -20.24
C ILE A 247 -35.32 -30.76 -19.14
N ASN A 248 -34.11 -31.30 -19.09
CA ASN A 248 -33.11 -30.93 -18.10
C ASN A 248 -32.71 -29.45 -18.21
N TYR A 249 -32.49 -28.95 -19.42
CA TYR A 249 -32.23 -27.53 -19.69
C TYR A 249 -33.34 -26.64 -19.12
N LYS A 250 -34.62 -26.98 -19.38
CA LYS A 250 -35.77 -26.26 -18.82
C LYS A 250 -35.83 -26.32 -17.30
N ILE A 251 -35.57 -27.48 -16.69
CA ILE A 251 -35.53 -27.62 -15.23
C ILE A 251 -34.43 -26.72 -14.63
N CYS A 252 -33.20 -26.81 -15.14
CA CYS A 252 -32.08 -26.02 -14.63
C CYS A 252 -32.34 -24.51 -14.79
N ARG A 253 -32.86 -24.07 -15.95
CA ARG A 253 -33.23 -22.67 -16.19
C ARG A 253 -34.29 -22.17 -15.20
N LEU A 254 -35.34 -22.95 -14.95
CA LEU A 254 -36.38 -22.60 -13.98
C LEU A 254 -35.83 -22.58 -12.54
N CYS A 255 -34.96 -23.52 -12.15
CA CYS A 255 -34.30 -23.49 -10.84
C CYS A 255 -33.46 -22.21 -10.67
N PHE A 256 -32.70 -21.78 -11.69
CA PHE A 256 -31.97 -20.51 -11.64
C PHE A 256 -32.90 -19.30 -11.53
N GLN A 257 -34.01 -19.28 -12.27
CA GLN A 257 -35.03 -18.22 -12.14
C GLN A 257 -35.66 -18.16 -10.74
N HIS A 258 -35.81 -19.32 -10.08
CA HIS A 258 -36.33 -19.43 -8.72
C HIS A 258 -35.26 -19.16 -7.64
N ASN A 259 -34.05 -18.74 -8.04
CA ASN A 259 -32.92 -18.50 -7.17
C ASN A 259 -32.50 -19.74 -6.34
N THR A 260 -32.64 -20.95 -6.90
CA THR A 260 -32.22 -22.22 -6.30
C THR A 260 -31.07 -22.87 -7.09
N PRO A 261 -29.86 -22.28 -7.10
CA PRO A 261 -28.73 -22.78 -7.90
C PRO A 261 -28.26 -24.18 -7.48
N LEU A 262 -28.33 -24.52 -6.18
CA LEU A 262 -27.94 -25.84 -5.68
C LEU A 262 -28.83 -26.96 -6.24
N ASP A 263 -30.14 -26.70 -6.36
CA ASP A 263 -31.08 -27.63 -7.00
C ASP A 263 -30.76 -27.79 -8.48
N ALA A 264 -30.41 -26.70 -9.18
CA ALA A 264 -30.00 -26.75 -10.59
C ALA A 264 -28.73 -27.60 -10.78
N ILE A 265 -27.73 -27.40 -9.92
CA ILE A 265 -26.46 -28.14 -9.93
C ILE A 265 -26.70 -29.62 -9.60
N ALA A 266 -27.50 -29.93 -8.57
CA ALA A 266 -27.81 -31.29 -8.17
C ALA A 266 -28.57 -32.04 -9.28
N GLN A 267 -29.56 -31.39 -9.90
CA GLN A 267 -30.28 -31.93 -11.05
C GLN A 267 -29.35 -32.18 -12.23
N PHE A 268 -28.45 -31.23 -12.55
CA PHE A 268 -27.51 -31.39 -13.65
C PHE A 268 -26.52 -32.53 -13.40
N ARG A 269 -25.95 -32.64 -12.19
CA ARG A 269 -25.09 -33.77 -11.82
C ARG A 269 -25.81 -35.11 -11.98
N LYS A 270 -27.04 -35.22 -11.45
CA LYS A 270 -27.89 -36.41 -11.63
C LYS A 270 -28.13 -36.72 -13.12
N HIS A 271 -28.34 -35.69 -13.95
CA HIS A 271 -28.51 -35.86 -15.39
C HIS A 271 -27.28 -36.45 -16.05
N ILE A 272 -26.10 -35.90 -15.76
CA ILE A 272 -24.84 -36.40 -16.28
C ILE A 272 -24.57 -37.84 -15.83
N ASP A 273 -24.76 -38.16 -14.55
CA ASP A 273 -24.53 -39.52 -14.03
C ASP A 273 -25.42 -40.58 -14.71
N LEU A 274 -26.68 -40.24 -14.98
CA LEU A 274 -27.62 -41.12 -15.67
C LEU A 274 -27.31 -41.26 -17.16
N CYS A 275 -26.85 -40.19 -17.82
CA CYS A 275 -26.63 -40.17 -19.25
C CYS A 275 -25.23 -40.64 -19.66
N LYS A 276 -24.21 -40.57 -18.78
CA LYS A 276 -22.83 -40.99 -19.08
C LYS A 276 -22.72 -42.44 -19.56
N LYS A 277 -23.62 -43.32 -19.12
CA LYS A 277 -23.69 -44.74 -19.53
C LYS A 277 -24.51 -44.97 -20.82
N LYS A 278 -25.20 -43.95 -21.32
CA LYS A 278 -26.10 -44.00 -22.48
C LYS A 278 -25.36 -43.53 -23.74
N ILE A 279 -24.38 -44.31 -24.18
CA ILE A 279 -23.56 -43.95 -25.36
C ILE A 279 -24.39 -44.05 -26.64
N GLY A 280 -25.13 -45.15 -26.82
CA GLY A 280 -25.83 -45.48 -28.07
C GLY A 280 -25.02 -46.48 -28.87
N SER A 281 -25.00 -46.36 -30.20
CA SER A 281 -24.13 -47.17 -31.06
C SER A 281 -22.65 -46.85 -30.81
N ALA A 282 -21.82 -47.89 -30.69
CA ALA A 282 -20.38 -47.76 -30.48
C ALA A 282 -19.67 -47.08 -31.67
N GLU A 283 -20.17 -47.28 -32.89
CA GLU A 283 -19.63 -46.68 -34.13
C GLU A 283 -19.81 -45.15 -34.19
N LEU A 284 -20.69 -44.62 -33.33
CA LEU A 284 -21.02 -43.20 -33.21
C LEU A 284 -20.71 -42.65 -31.81
N ALA A 285 -19.75 -43.25 -31.09
CA ALA A 285 -19.40 -42.81 -29.73
C ALA A 285 -18.98 -41.32 -29.66
N PHE A 286 -18.42 -40.76 -30.74
CA PHE A 286 -18.11 -39.33 -30.85
C PHE A 286 -19.37 -38.44 -30.75
N GLU A 287 -20.54 -38.89 -31.21
CA GLU A 287 -21.82 -38.18 -31.04
C GLU A 287 -22.20 -38.05 -29.57
N HIS A 288 -21.92 -39.09 -28.77
CA HIS A 288 -22.15 -39.04 -27.33
C HIS A 288 -21.24 -38.02 -26.66
N ALA A 289 -19.94 -37.99 -27.00
CA ALA A 289 -18.99 -37.00 -26.50
C ALA A 289 -19.38 -35.56 -26.91
N ALA A 290 -19.81 -35.37 -28.16
CA ALA A 290 -20.34 -34.10 -28.67
C ALA A 290 -21.56 -33.62 -27.87
N TRP A 291 -22.53 -34.52 -27.65
CA TRP A 291 -23.73 -34.22 -26.87
C TRP A 291 -23.38 -33.86 -25.41
N MET A 292 -22.49 -34.63 -24.76
CA MET A 292 -22.03 -34.36 -23.40
C MET A 292 -21.35 -33.00 -23.28
N SER A 293 -20.43 -32.69 -24.18
CA SER A 293 -19.78 -31.38 -24.26
C SER A 293 -20.83 -30.26 -24.35
N LYS A 294 -21.82 -30.41 -25.22
CA LYS A 294 -22.88 -29.40 -25.38
C LYS A 294 -23.80 -29.27 -24.16
N GLN A 295 -24.09 -30.35 -23.42
CA GLN A 295 -24.84 -30.28 -22.16
C GLN A 295 -24.09 -29.45 -21.12
N PHE A 296 -22.78 -29.68 -20.95
CA PHE A 296 -21.93 -28.92 -20.04
C PHE A 296 -21.81 -27.45 -20.46
N GLN A 297 -21.60 -27.18 -21.75
CA GLN A 297 -21.57 -25.82 -22.30
C GLN A 297 -22.88 -25.09 -22.01
N SER A 298 -24.02 -25.69 -22.35
CA SER A 298 -25.34 -25.05 -22.21
C SER A 298 -25.68 -24.78 -20.74
N PHE A 299 -25.28 -25.67 -19.81
CA PHE A 299 -25.43 -25.42 -18.38
C PHE A 299 -24.50 -24.31 -17.88
N GLY A 300 -23.26 -24.25 -18.37
CA GLY A 300 -22.32 -23.16 -18.10
C GLY A 300 -22.85 -21.80 -18.57
N GLU A 301 -23.46 -21.75 -19.75
CA GLU A 301 -24.12 -20.56 -20.30
C GLU A 301 -25.31 -20.12 -19.44
N LEU A 302 -26.21 -21.06 -19.06
CA LEU A 302 -27.32 -20.79 -18.16
C LEU A 302 -26.87 -20.25 -16.80
N PHE A 303 -25.79 -20.81 -16.24
CA PHE A 303 -25.26 -20.38 -14.96
C PHE A 303 -24.63 -18.98 -15.07
N ASP A 304 -23.87 -18.70 -16.14
CA ASP A 304 -23.33 -17.35 -16.38
C ASP A 304 -24.44 -16.30 -16.62
N GLU A 305 -25.52 -16.66 -17.32
CA GLU A 305 -26.71 -15.82 -17.47
C GLU A 305 -27.39 -15.54 -16.12
N ALA A 306 -27.57 -16.56 -15.29
CA ALA A 306 -28.15 -16.40 -13.94
C ALA A 306 -27.33 -15.43 -13.07
N ILE A 307 -26.00 -15.49 -13.19
CA ILE A 307 -25.09 -14.58 -12.47
C ILE A 307 -25.24 -13.15 -12.99
N LYS A 308 -25.37 -12.94 -14.30
CA LYS A 308 -25.66 -11.62 -14.89
C LYS A 308 -27.02 -11.07 -14.42
N LEU A 309 -27.98 -11.94 -14.15
CA LEU A 309 -29.31 -11.60 -13.62
C LEU A 309 -29.35 -11.41 -12.09
N GLY A 310 -28.21 -11.45 -11.40
CA GLY A 310 -28.10 -11.10 -9.97
C GLY A 310 -27.81 -12.26 -9.02
N LEU A 311 -27.57 -13.48 -9.52
CA LEU A 311 -27.14 -14.60 -8.69
C LEU A 311 -25.71 -14.40 -8.18
N THR A 312 -25.48 -14.57 -6.88
CA THR A 312 -24.14 -14.49 -6.27
C THR A 312 -23.37 -15.79 -6.47
N ALA A 313 -22.34 -15.77 -7.32
CA ALA A 313 -21.46 -16.93 -7.52
C ALA A 313 -20.30 -16.94 -6.50
N ILE A 314 -19.92 -18.15 -6.08
CA ILE A 314 -18.77 -18.40 -5.21
C ILE A 314 -17.62 -19.02 -6.00
N GLN A 315 -16.39 -18.85 -5.53
CA GLN A 315 -15.19 -19.31 -6.21
C GLN A 315 -15.21 -20.83 -6.51
N THR A 316 -15.79 -21.64 -5.62
CA THR A 316 -15.89 -23.10 -5.75
C THR A 316 -17.06 -23.58 -6.62
N GLN A 317 -17.99 -22.71 -6.98
CA GLN A 317 -19.17 -23.02 -7.80
C GLN A 317 -19.37 -21.90 -8.82
N ASN A 318 -18.58 -21.97 -9.89
CA ASN A 318 -18.62 -21.00 -10.97
C ASN A 318 -18.76 -21.68 -12.34
N PRO A 319 -19.23 -20.97 -13.38
CA PRO A 319 -19.42 -21.52 -14.72
C PRO A 319 -18.15 -22.11 -15.37
N GLY A 320 -16.96 -21.64 -14.97
CA GLY A 320 -15.68 -22.05 -15.54
C GLY A 320 -15.43 -23.57 -15.47
N PHE A 321 -15.86 -24.22 -14.39
CA PHE A 321 -15.75 -25.69 -14.25
C PHE A 321 -16.57 -26.45 -15.31
N TYR A 322 -17.73 -25.92 -15.68
CA TYR A 322 -18.59 -26.55 -16.68
C TYR A 322 -18.04 -26.34 -18.09
N TYR A 323 -17.49 -25.17 -18.39
CA TYR A 323 -16.77 -24.95 -19.65
C TYR A 323 -15.50 -25.80 -19.78
N GLN A 324 -14.74 -25.97 -18.69
CA GLN A 324 -13.60 -26.89 -18.64
C GLN A 324 -14.05 -28.32 -18.95
N GLN A 325 -15.09 -28.81 -18.27
CA GLN A 325 -15.57 -30.17 -18.51
C GLN A 325 -16.14 -30.35 -19.93
N ALA A 326 -16.77 -29.32 -20.49
CA ALA A 326 -17.18 -29.31 -21.89
C ALA A 326 -15.97 -29.45 -22.83
N ALA A 327 -14.88 -28.72 -22.57
CA ALA A 327 -13.65 -28.84 -23.32
C ALA A 327 -13.05 -30.26 -23.24
N CYS A 328 -13.04 -30.89 -22.06
CA CYS A 328 -12.59 -32.28 -21.90
C CYS A 328 -13.41 -33.26 -22.76
N TYR A 329 -14.75 -33.15 -22.76
CA TYR A 329 -15.57 -34.00 -23.62
C TYR A 329 -15.39 -33.69 -25.13
N SER A 330 -15.06 -32.45 -25.49
CA SER A 330 -14.67 -32.12 -26.87
C SER A 330 -13.31 -32.71 -27.27
N GLN A 331 -12.37 -32.85 -26.33
CA GLN A 331 -11.11 -33.58 -26.54
C GLN A 331 -11.39 -35.08 -26.73
N ASP A 332 -12.25 -35.68 -25.91
CA ASP A 332 -12.71 -37.07 -26.09
C ASP A 332 -13.40 -37.27 -27.45
N ARG A 333 -14.20 -36.29 -27.90
CA ARG A 333 -14.82 -36.30 -29.24
C ARG A 333 -13.75 -36.36 -30.34
N LYS A 334 -12.70 -35.54 -30.23
CA LYS A 334 -11.58 -35.49 -31.19
C LYS A 334 -10.84 -36.83 -31.27
N THR A 335 -10.53 -37.44 -30.12
CA THR A 335 -9.83 -38.74 -30.09
C THR A 335 -10.71 -39.86 -30.64
N LEU A 336 -12.00 -39.89 -30.30
CA LEU A 336 -12.96 -40.87 -30.85
C LEU A 336 -13.18 -40.69 -32.34
N ALA A 337 -13.26 -39.45 -32.84
CA ALA A 337 -13.39 -39.17 -34.26
C ALA A 337 -12.16 -39.68 -35.04
N GLN A 338 -10.95 -39.47 -34.51
CA GLN A 338 -9.71 -40.00 -35.12
C GLN A 338 -9.65 -41.54 -35.14
N GLN A 339 -10.23 -42.21 -34.13
CA GLN A 339 -10.24 -43.68 -34.05
C GLN A 339 -11.31 -44.32 -34.95
N LEU A 340 -12.50 -43.71 -35.02
CA LEU A 340 -13.68 -44.32 -35.66
C LEU A 340 -13.87 -43.88 -37.13
N CYS A 341 -13.41 -42.69 -37.51
CA CYS A 341 -13.57 -42.18 -38.87
C CYS A 341 -12.41 -42.65 -39.75
N GLN A 342 -12.61 -43.71 -40.52
CA GLN A 342 -11.57 -44.30 -41.38
C GLN A 342 -11.11 -43.35 -42.50
N ALA A 343 -9.79 -43.28 -42.72
CA ALA A 343 -9.21 -42.57 -43.85
C ALA A 343 -9.47 -43.35 -45.17
N GLY A 344 -10.31 -42.81 -46.05
CA GLY A 344 -10.52 -43.34 -47.41
C GLY A 344 -11.96 -43.72 -47.79
N ALA A 345 -12.94 -43.60 -46.89
CA ALA A 345 -14.34 -43.85 -47.24
C ALA A 345 -14.90 -42.73 -48.15
N SER A 346 -15.47 -43.11 -49.29
CA SER A 346 -16.21 -42.20 -50.18
C SER A 346 -17.59 -41.89 -49.59
N TYR A 347 -18.06 -40.67 -49.81
CA TYR A 347 -19.38 -40.26 -49.35
C TYR A 347 -20.47 -41.08 -50.09
N PRO A 348 -21.42 -41.70 -49.38
CA PRO A 348 -22.44 -42.54 -50.01
C PRO A 348 -23.35 -41.70 -50.93
N SER A 349 -23.61 -42.22 -52.12
CA SER A 349 -24.53 -41.65 -53.11
C SER A 349 -25.66 -42.65 -53.40
N PRO A 350 -26.96 -42.26 -53.32
CA PRO A 350 -27.49 -40.93 -53.00
C PRO A 350 -27.34 -40.56 -51.52
N GLU A 351 -27.48 -39.26 -51.19
CA GLU A 351 -27.41 -38.78 -49.81
C GLU A 351 -28.42 -39.50 -48.91
N PRO A 352 -28.00 -40.11 -47.79
CA PRO A 352 -28.93 -40.70 -46.83
C PRO A 352 -29.67 -39.57 -46.08
N GLY A 353 -30.72 -39.02 -46.70
CA GLY A 353 -31.42 -37.88 -46.13
C GLY A 353 -32.40 -37.12 -47.02
N ASP A 354 -32.54 -37.43 -48.32
CA ASP A 354 -33.53 -36.77 -49.20
C ASP A 354 -34.98 -37.12 -48.80
N THR A 355 -35.45 -36.46 -47.75
CA THR A 355 -36.88 -36.27 -47.49
C THR A 355 -37.27 -34.99 -48.22
N GLN A 356 -38.26 -35.05 -49.10
CA GLN A 356 -38.81 -33.95 -49.91
C GLN A 356 -39.29 -32.71 -49.10
N SER A 357 -39.03 -32.66 -47.78
CA SER A 357 -39.54 -31.66 -46.83
C SER A 357 -38.46 -31.02 -45.93
N GLY A 358 -37.17 -31.35 -46.11
CA GLY A 358 -36.04 -30.63 -45.49
C GLY A 358 -35.95 -30.59 -43.95
N GLY A 359 -36.79 -31.32 -43.20
CA GLY A 359 -36.81 -31.28 -41.74
C GLY A 359 -37.18 -32.62 -41.06
N LEU A 360 -36.79 -32.76 -39.79
CA LEU A 360 -37.16 -33.90 -38.95
C LEU A 360 -38.60 -33.79 -38.43
N ASP A 361 -39.38 -34.86 -38.46
CA ASP A 361 -40.72 -34.91 -37.87
C ASP A 361 -40.70 -34.83 -36.33
N PHE A 362 -39.71 -35.47 -35.71
CA PHE A 362 -39.53 -35.57 -34.26
C PHE A 362 -38.09 -35.24 -33.86
N TYR A 363 -37.93 -34.61 -32.69
CA TYR A 363 -36.60 -34.29 -32.16
C TYR A 363 -35.80 -35.56 -31.84
N GLY A 364 -34.53 -35.59 -32.26
CA GLY A 364 -33.60 -36.69 -31.97
C GLY A 364 -33.87 -37.99 -32.74
N GLN A 365 -34.75 -37.98 -33.74
CA GLN A 365 -34.86 -39.08 -34.71
C GLN A 365 -33.87 -38.89 -35.86
N ARG A 366 -33.39 -40.01 -36.41
CA ARG A 366 -32.50 -39.98 -37.58
C ARG A 366 -33.32 -39.78 -38.87
N PRO A 367 -32.82 -39.04 -39.88
CA PRO A 367 -33.54 -38.78 -41.12
C PRO A 367 -34.02 -40.04 -41.85
N TRP A 368 -33.26 -41.13 -41.79
CA TRP A 368 -33.59 -42.41 -42.40
C TRP A 368 -34.47 -43.33 -41.53
N ARG A 369 -34.89 -42.89 -40.33
CA ARG A 369 -35.75 -43.64 -39.39
C ARG A 369 -37.01 -42.88 -38.95
N GLN A 370 -37.48 -41.90 -39.73
CA GLN A 370 -38.61 -41.08 -39.29
C GLN A 370 -39.88 -41.91 -39.06
N GLY A 371 -40.42 -41.79 -37.85
CA GLY A 371 -41.70 -42.39 -37.47
C GLY A 371 -41.70 -43.90 -37.19
N HIS A 372 -40.53 -44.54 -37.13
CA HIS A 372 -40.35 -45.94 -36.74
C HIS A 372 -39.66 -46.06 -35.37
N GLN A 373 -40.21 -46.88 -34.47
CA GLN A 373 -39.75 -47.06 -33.08
C GLN A 373 -39.38 -48.52 -32.76
N SER A 374 -39.20 -49.35 -33.80
CA SER A 374 -38.80 -50.75 -33.65
C SER A 374 -37.37 -50.88 -33.12
N ILE A 375 -37.11 -52.00 -32.43
CA ILE A 375 -35.76 -52.36 -31.98
C ILE A 375 -34.86 -52.60 -33.20
N ASP A 376 -35.39 -53.27 -34.23
CA ASP A 376 -34.65 -53.53 -35.47
C ASP A 376 -34.75 -52.34 -36.46
N PRO A 377 -33.66 -52.03 -37.20
CA PRO A 377 -33.71 -51.08 -38.31
C PRO A 377 -34.77 -51.49 -39.34
N PRO A 378 -35.59 -50.54 -39.83
CA PRO A 378 -36.49 -50.83 -40.95
C PRO A 378 -35.71 -51.16 -42.23
N ASP A 379 -34.48 -50.67 -42.37
CA ASP A 379 -33.55 -50.94 -43.47
C ASP A 379 -32.10 -50.93 -42.94
N ALA A 380 -31.46 -52.10 -42.91
CA ALA A 380 -30.12 -52.27 -42.36
C ALA A 380 -29.02 -51.66 -43.25
N GLU A 381 -29.23 -51.60 -44.57
CA GLU A 381 -28.28 -51.00 -45.51
C GLU A 381 -28.31 -49.47 -45.43
N LYS A 382 -29.52 -48.88 -45.31
CA LYS A 382 -29.66 -47.44 -45.05
C LYS A 382 -29.11 -47.01 -43.69
N GLU A 383 -29.21 -47.87 -42.68
CA GLU A 383 -28.61 -47.61 -41.37
C GLU A 383 -27.08 -47.54 -41.48
N LYS A 384 -26.46 -48.53 -42.14
CA LYS A 384 -25.00 -48.59 -42.33
C LYS A 384 -24.48 -47.40 -43.15
N THR A 385 -25.14 -47.08 -44.26
CA THR A 385 -24.78 -45.92 -45.10
C THR A 385 -24.97 -44.59 -44.35
N GLY A 386 -26.02 -44.46 -43.54
CA GLY A 386 -26.24 -43.31 -42.67
C GLY A 386 -25.16 -43.12 -41.60
N ILE A 387 -24.69 -44.21 -40.98
CA ILE A 387 -23.58 -44.17 -39.99
C ILE A 387 -22.27 -43.72 -40.64
N VAL A 388 -21.92 -44.28 -41.80
CA VAL A 388 -20.72 -43.88 -42.56
C VAL A 388 -20.78 -42.41 -42.98
N ALA A 389 -21.96 -41.94 -43.43
CA ALA A 389 -22.14 -40.53 -43.78
C ALA A 389 -21.88 -39.59 -42.58
N LEU A 390 -22.27 -39.99 -41.35
CA LEU A 390 -22.00 -39.21 -40.14
C LEU A 390 -20.51 -39.21 -39.76
N GLN A 391 -19.83 -40.35 -39.89
CA GLN A 391 -18.37 -40.44 -39.66
C GLN A 391 -17.60 -39.53 -40.63
N ILE A 392 -18.00 -39.49 -41.91
CA ILE A 392 -17.39 -38.59 -42.90
C ILE A 392 -17.67 -37.13 -42.55
N LYS A 393 -18.91 -36.78 -42.19
CA LYS A 393 -19.26 -35.41 -41.77
C LYS A 393 -18.49 -34.97 -40.52
N GLU A 394 -18.23 -35.88 -39.59
CA GLU A 394 -17.47 -35.59 -38.37
C GLU A 394 -15.99 -35.27 -38.68
N ARG A 395 -15.40 -35.91 -39.69
CA ARG A 395 -14.02 -35.63 -40.10
C ARG A 395 -13.78 -34.17 -40.49
N ASP A 396 -14.78 -33.52 -41.08
CA ASP A 396 -14.67 -32.14 -41.55
C ASP A 396 -14.92 -31.11 -40.43
N VAL A 397 -15.14 -31.55 -39.19
CA VAL A 397 -15.37 -30.68 -38.03
C VAL A 397 -14.04 -30.10 -37.50
N PRO A 398 -13.93 -28.78 -37.30
CA PRO A 398 -12.73 -28.15 -36.72
C PRO A 398 -12.66 -28.37 -35.20
N HIS A 399 -12.28 -29.58 -34.78
CA HIS A 399 -12.27 -29.99 -33.37
C HIS A 399 -11.43 -29.08 -32.47
N SER A 400 -10.20 -28.74 -32.89
CA SER A 400 -9.30 -27.91 -32.09
C SER A 400 -9.85 -26.50 -31.86
N GLU A 401 -10.51 -25.89 -32.84
CA GLU A 401 -11.12 -24.56 -32.68
C GLU A 401 -12.26 -24.57 -31.65
N LEU A 402 -13.08 -25.63 -31.66
CA LEU A 402 -14.16 -25.80 -30.69
C LEU A 402 -13.61 -25.97 -29.27
N ILE A 403 -12.55 -26.76 -29.09
CA ILE A 403 -11.90 -26.96 -27.79
C ILE A 403 -11.30 -25.64 -27.30
N ILE A 404 -10.57 -24.92 -28.16
CA ILE A 404 -9.97 -23.62 -27.84
C ILE A 404 -11.04 -22.60 -27.41
N ALA A 405 -12.18 -22.54 -28.11
CA ALA A 405 -13.29 -21.65 -27.75
C ALA A 405 -13.84 -21.96 -26.35
N LEU A 406 -14.02 -23.24 -26.01
CA LEU A 406 -14.50 -23.68 -24.69
C LEU A 406 -13.48 -23.40 -23.59
N LEU A 407 -12.19 -23.67 -23.83
CA LEU A 407 -11.10 -23.35 -22.90
C LEU A 407 -10.98 -21.84 -22.67
N SER A 408 -11.12 -21.03 -23.72
CA SER A 408 -11.12 -19.57 -23.63
C SER A 408 -12.26 -19.06 -22.73
N ASN A 409 -13.47 -19.60 -22.89
CA ASN A 409 -14.60 -19.29 -22.01
C ASN A 409 -14.33 -19.69 -20.55
N ALA A 410 -13.70 -20.84 -20.32
CA ALA A 410 -13.30 -21.28 -18.98
C ALA A 410 -12.25 -20.33 -18.36
N VAL A 411 -11.19 -19.98 -19.10
CA VAL A 411 -10.13 -19.05 -18.68
C VAL A 411 -10.72 -17.68 -18.30
N ALA A 412 -11.67 -17.16 -19.09
CA ALA A 412 -12.35 -15.89 -18.79
C ALA A 412 -13.07 -15.92 -17.44
N GLN A 413 -13.77 -17.03 -17.14
CA GLN A 413 -14.45 -17.21 -15.86
C GLN A 413 -13.45 -17.35 -14.71
N PHE A 414 -12.41 -18.19 -14.82
CA PHE A 414 -11.42 -18.33 -13.74
C PHE A 414 -10.59 -17.06 -13.50
N LYS A 415 -10.41 -16.22 -14.52
CA LYS A 415 -9.87 -14.86 -14.38
C LYS A 415 -10.81 -13.96 -13.57
N LYS A 416 -12.12 -13.98 -13.86
CA LYS A 416 -13.16 -13.22 -13.13
C LYS A 416 -13.21 -13.61 -11.64
N TYR A 417 -13.05 -14.89 -11.31
CA TYR A 417 -13.09 -15.41 -9.93
C TYR A 417 -11.72 -15.49 -9.24
N LYS A 418 -10.67 -14.89 -9.81
CA LYS A 418 -9.31 -14.81 -9.22
C LYS A 418 -8.71 -16.19 -8.86
N CYS A 419 -8.81 -17.15 -9.78
CA CYS A 419 -8.21 -18.49 -9.65
C CYS A 419 -6.96 -18.63 -10.54
N PRO A 420 -5.77 -18.12 -10.14
CA PRO A 420 -4.60 -18.04 -11.02
C PRO A 420 -4.10 -19.41 -11.47
N ARG A 421 -4.00 -20.40 -10.57
CA ARG A 421 -3.50 -21.75 -10.92
C ARG A 421 -4.38 -22.47 -11.94
N MET A 422 -5.70 -22.39 -11.77
CA MET A 422 -6.63 -23.01 -12.73
C MET A 422 -6.59 -22.28 -14.08
N LYS A 423 -6.50 -20.95 -14.06
CA LYS A 423 -6.30 -20.15 -15.28
C LYS A 423 -5.03 -20.59 -16.01
N SER A 424 -3.89 -20.68 -15.32
CA SER A 424 -2.62 -21.09 -15.93
C SER A 424 -2.67 -22.53 -16.46
N HIS A 425 -3.29 -23.46 -15.73
CA HIS A 425 -3.52 -24.84 -16.21
C HIS A 425 -4.33 -24.89 -17.51
N LEU A 426 -5.44 -24.13 -17.60
CA LEU A 426 -6.26 -24.09 -18.82
C LEU A 426 -5.57 -23.38 -19.98
N MET A 427 -4.74 -22.37 -19.70
CA MET A 427 -3.91 -21.72 -20.72
C MET A 427 -2.88 -22.67 -21.32
N VAL A 428 -2.33 -23.60 -20.52
CA VAL A 428 -1.44 -24.66 -20.99
C VAL A 428 -2.19 -25.62 -21.90
N GLN A 429 -3.35 -26.14 -21.47
CA GLN A 429 -4.19 -27.00 -22.32
C GLN A 429 -4.58 -26.32 -23.64
N MET A 430 -4.89 -25.02 -23.58
CA MET A 430 -5.19 -24.24 -24.77
C MET A 430 -3.96 -24.05 -25.68
N GLY A 431 -2.78 -23.84 -25.10
CA GLY A 431 -1.51 -23.78 -25.83
C GLY A 431 -1.15 -25.10 -26.53
N GLU A 432 -1.38 -26.23 -25.86
CA GLU A 432 -1.23 -27.58 -26.45
C GLU A 432 -2.21 -27.80 -27.62
N GLU A 433 -3.46 -27.34 -27.49
CA GLU A 433 -4.42 -27.43 -28.60
C GLU A 433 -4.05 -26.51 -29.78
N TYR A 434 -3.49 -25.31 -29.53
CA TYR A 434 -2.93 -24.47 -30.59
C TYR A 434 -1.74 -25.13 -31.28
N TYR A 435 -0.89 -25.84 -30.54
CA TYR A 435 0.19 -26.65 -31.11
C TYR A 435 -0.37 -27.74 -32.05
N HIS A 436 -1.41 -28.46 -31.62
CA HIS A 436 -2.08 -29.45 -32.47
C HIS A 436 -2.81 -28.84 -33.68
N ALA A 437 -3.29 -27.60 -33.56
CA ALA A 437 -3.87 -26.84 -34.66
C ALA A 437 -2.82 -26.24 -35.63
N LYS A 438 -1.52 -26.50 -35.39
CA LYS A 438 -0.37 -25.97 -36.16
C LYS A 438 -0.21 -24.45 -36.10
N ASP A 439 -0.85 -23.77 -35.15
CA ASP A 439 -0.64 -22.34 -34.87
C ASP A 439 0.41 -22.19 -33.74
N TYR A 440 1.67 -22.43 -34.10
CA TYR A 440 2.79 -22.41 -33.16
C TYR A 440 3.04 -21.03 -32.54
N THR A 441 2.66 -19.96 -33.24
CA THR A 441 2.86 -18.59 -32.77
C THR A 441 1.95 -18.26 -31.58
N LYS A 442 0.66 -18.64 -31.65
CA LYS A 442 -0.27 -18.45 -30.53
C LYS A 442 0.03 -19.42 -29.39
N ALA A 443 0.45 -20.65 -29.72
CA ALA A 443 0.89 -21.62 -28.72
C ALA A 443 2.03 -21.06 -27.86
N LEU A 444 3.13 -20.58 -28.48
CA LEU A 444 4.26 -20.01 -27.74
C LEU A 444 3.85 -18.83 -26.86
N LYS A 445 3.11 -17.86 -27.39
CA LYS A 445 2.67 -16.68 -26.61
C LYS A 445 1.88 -17.04 -25.36
N LEU A 446 1.02 -18.06 -25.44
CA LEU A 446 0.25 -18.54 -24.28
C LEU A 446 1.12 -19.30 -23.28
N LEU A 447 2.02 -20.15 -23.78
CA LEU A 447 2.92 -20.92 -22.94
C LEU A 447 3.91 -20.00 -22.21
N ASP A 448 4.51 -19.01 -22.88
CA ASP A 448 5.47 -18.05 -22.29
C ASP A 448 4.85 -17.29 -21.11
N TYR A 449 3.58 -16.89 -21.25
CA TYR A 449 2.85 -16.23 -20.16
C TYR A 449 2.77 -17.12 -18.91
N VAL A 450 2.50 -18.41 -19.08
CA VAL A 450 2.40 -19.37 -17.97
C VAL A 450 3.77 -19.78 -17.43
N MET A 451 4.79 -19.86 -18.29
CA MET A 451 6.16 -20.19 -17.88
C MET A 451 6.68 -19.22 -16.83
N CYS A 452 6.37 -17.92 -16.94
CA CYS A 452 6.74 -16.93 -15.92
C CYS A 452 6.22 -17.31 -14.53
N ASP A 453 4.92 -17.63 -14.41
CA ASP A 453 4.30 -18.04 -13.14
C ASP A 453 4.97 -19.31 -12.59
N TYR A 454 5.24 -20.30 -13.45
CA TYR A 454 5.83 -21.58 -13.05
C TYR A 454 7.31 -21.49 -12.68
N ARG A 455 8.08 -20.57 -13.29
CA ARG A 455 9.46 -20.23 -12.90
C ARG A 455 9.49 -19.66 -11.50
N THR A 456 8.61 -18.69 -11.19
CA THR A 456 8.54 -18.07 -9.87
C THR A 456 8.05 -19.04 -8.79
N GLU A 457 7.04 -19.88 -9.09
CA GLU A 457 6.49 -20.86 -8.15
C GLU A 457 7.27 -22.19 -8.06
N ARG A 458 8.28 -22.42 -8.92
CA ARG A 458 9.15 -23.62 -8.94
C ARG A 458 8.45 -24.95 -9.25
N TRP A 459 7.47 -24.93 -10.14
CA TRP A 459 6.83 -26.16 -10.63
C TRP A 459 7.70 -26.85 -11.70
N TRP A 460 8.90 -27.33 -11.33
CA TRP A 460 9.91 -27.82 -12.26
C TRP A 460 9.42 -28.86 -13.27
N GLY A 461 8.60 -29.82 -12.82
CA GLY A 461 8.03 -30.83 -13.72
C GLY A 461 7.08 -30.24 -14.78
N LEU A 462 6.19 -29.33 -14.36
CA LEU A 462 5.26 -28.65 -15.28
C LEU A 462 6.01 -27.68 -16.21
N LEU A 463 6.97 -26.92 -15.66
CA LEU A 463 7.82 -26.04 -16.43
C LEU A 463 8.61 -26.83 -17.49
N THR A 464 9.22 -27.96 -17.12
CA THR A 464 9.96 -28.81 -18.05
C THR A 464 9.07 -29.30 -19.20
N ALA A 465 7.83 -29.73 -18.92
CA ALA A 465 6.89 -30.17 -19.95
C ALA A 465 6.50 -29.04 -20.92
N ILE A 466 6.24 -27.84 -20.39
CA ILE A 466 5.86 -26.68 -21.19
C ILE A 466 7.03 -26.15 -22.01
N VAL A 467 8.22 -26.02 -21.41
CA VAL A 467 9.43 -25.58 -22.13
C VAL A 467 9.81 -26.62 -23.20
N SER A 468 9.59 -27.93 -22.96
CA SER A 468 9.78 -28.96 -23.99
C SER A 468 8.82 -28.79 -25.18
N THR A 469 7.56 -28.45 -24.90
CA THR A 469 6.57 -28.14 -25.94
C THR A 469 6.92 -26.85 -26.69
N ALA A 470 7.39 -25.83 -25.96
CA ALA A 470 7.84 -24.57 -26.54
C ALA A 470 9.11 -24.73 -27.39
N LEU A 471 10.05 -25.59 -26.99
CA LEU A 471 11.22 -25.97 -27.78
C LEU A 471 10.80 -26.57 -29.12
N ARG A 472 9.79 -27.46 -29.14
CA ARG A 472 9.23 -28.04 -30.36
C ARG A 472 8.60 -26.96 -31.25
N CYS A 473 7.79 -26.06 -30.67
CA CYS A 473 7.22 -24.92 -31.41
C CYS A 473 8.32 -24.03 -32.02
N ALA A 474 9.36 -23.70 -31.24
CA ALA A 474 10.48 -22.88 -31.70
C ALA A 474 11.26 -23.56 -32.83
N TYR A 475 11.47 -24.87 -32.74
CA TYR A 475 12.05 -25.68 -33.82
C TYR A 475 11.20 -25.63 -35.09
N LEU A 476 9.88 -25.86 -34.97
CA LEU A 476 8.97 -25.91 -36.11
C LEU A 476 8.81 -24.55 -36.81
N MET A 477 9.00 -23.45 -36.08
CA MET A 477 9.01 -22.09 -36.64
C MET A 477 10.39 -21.60 -37.09
N ALA A 478 11.45 -22.39 -36.86
CA ALA A 478 12.84 -21.99 -37.04
C ALA A 478 13.20 -20.66 -36.33
N SER A 479 12.66 -20.44 -35.12
CA SER A 479 12.99 -19.28 -34.28
C SER A 479 14.29 -19.53 -33.52
N VAL A 480 15.40 -19.00 -34.03
CA VAL A 480 16.75 -19.21 -33.48
C VAL A 480 16.86 -18.73 -32.02
N ARG A 481 16.38 -17.52 -31.72
CA ARG A 481 16.49 -16.90 -30.40
C ARG A 481 15.74 -17.71 -29.33
N ASP A 482 14.47 -18.01 -29.59
CA ASP A 482 13.62 -18.72 -28.63
C ASP A 482 14.11 -20.16 -28.44
N TYR A 483 14.55 -20.81 -29.53
CA TYR A 483 15.14 -22.15 -29.46
C TYR A 483 16.39 -22.18 -28.56
N MET A 484 17.29 -21.19 -28.69
CA MET A 484 18.46 -21.09 -27.79
C MET A 484 18.05 -20.88 -26.33
N ILE A 485 17.08 -19.99 -26.05
CA ILE A 485 16.60 -19.74 -24.69
C ILE A 485 16.06 -21.03 -24.05
N TYR A 486 15.16 -21.73 -24.74
CA TYR A 486 14.56 -22.97 -24.21
C TYR A 486 15.58 -24.10 -24.09
N CYS A 487 16.56 -24.21 -25.00
CA CYS A 487 17.70 -25.12 -24.84
C CYS A 487 18.47 -24.82 -23.57
N MET A 488 18.86 -23.55 -23.35
CA MET A 488 19.62 -23.14 -22.17
C MET A 488 18.85 -23.39 -20.87
N GLU A 489 17.53 -23.21 -20.88
CA GLU A 489 16.68 -23.44 -19.71
C GLU A 489 16.47 -24.94 -19.42
N LEU A 490 16.28 -25.78 -20.44
CA LEU A 490 16.14 -27.24 -20.29
C LEU A 490 17.44 -27.94 -19.88
N LEU A 491 18.60 -27.33 -20.16
CA LEU A 491 19.90 -27.81 -19.70
C LEU A 491 20.15 -27.48 -18.23
N GLY A 492 19.52 -26.42 -17.70
CA GLY A 492 19.76 -25.91 -16.36
C GLY A 492 19.16 -26.75 -15.23
N ARG A 493 19.33 -26.25 -14.00
CA ARG A 493 18.84 -26.89 -12.76
C ARG A 493 17.32 -26.98 -12.66
N ALA A 494 16.59 -26.11 -13.36
CA ALA A 494 15.13 -26.06 -13.34
C ALA A 494 14.46 -27.22 -14.10
N SER A 495 15.25 -28.03 -14.82
CA SER A 495 14.78 -29.10 -15.68
C SER A 495 14.86 -30.49 -15.02
N THR A 496 13.75 -31.23 -15.09
CA THR A 496 13.65 -32.62 -14.59
C THR A 496 13.99 -33.67 -15.67
N LEU A 497 14.57 -33.26 -16.80
CA LEU A 497 14.96 -34.17 -17.89
C LEU A 497 16.08 -35.13 -17.48
N LYS A 498 16.09 -36.33 -18.07
CA LYS A 498 17.18 -37.30 -17.92
C LYS A 498 18.44 -36.81 -18.63
N GLU A 499 19.61 -37.30 -18.20
CA GLU A 499 20.91 -36.91 -18.77
C GLU A 499 21.01 -37.16 -20.29
N GLU A 500 20.47 -38.27 -20.79
CA GLU A 500 20.42 -38.56 -22.24
C GLU A 500 19.69 -37.48 -23.04
N GLN A 501 18.58 -36.98 -22.50
CA GLN A 501 17.78 -35.93 -23.12
C GLN A 501 18.51 -34.58 -23.05
N LYS A 502 19.16 -34.27 -21.92
CA LYS A 502 20.00 -33.07 -21.78
C LYS A 502 21.18 -33.09 -22.76
N LEU A 503 21.87 -34.21 -22.93
CA LEU A 503 22.97 -34.36 -23.89
C LEU A 503 22.52 -34.10 -25.34
N ARG A 504 21.33 -34.57 -25.72
CA ARG A 504 20.77 -34.30 -27.06
C ARG A 504 20.51 -32.81 -27.27
N ILE A 505 19.89 -32.15 -26.29
CA ILE A 505 19.60 -30.70 -26.33
C ILE A 505 20.90 -29.89 -26.38
N GLU A 506 21.92 -30.31 -25.62
CA GLU A 506 23.25 -29.70 -25.62
C GLU A 506 23.94 -29.81 -27.00
N LYS A 507 23.91 -31.00 -27.63
CA LYS A 507 24.42 -31.19 -28.99
C LYS A 507 23.71 -30.28 -30.00
N ASN A 508 22.39 -30.16 -29.90
CA ASN A 508 21.61 -29.27 -30.76
C ASN A 508 21.96 -27.79 -30.51
N LEU A 509 22.14 -27.36 -29.26
CA LEU A 509 22.57 -26.01 -28.92
C LEU A 509 23.94 -25.69 -29.53
N ILE A 510 24.90 -26.61 -29.41
CA ILE A 510 26.25 -26.45 -30.00
C ILE A 510 26.18 -26.34 -31.53
N LYS A 511 25.36 -27.17 -32.20
CA LYS A 511 25.14 -27.06 -33.65
C LYS A 511 24.59 -25.69 -34.03
N VAL A 512 23.58 -25.20 -33.30
CA VAL A 512 22.99 -23.88 -33.54
C VAL A 512 24.01 -22.76 -33.32
N LEU A 513 24.88 -22.87 -32.31
CA LEU A 513 25.98 -21.93 -32.07
C LEU A 513 27.04 -21.97 -33.18
N LYS A 514 27.26 -23.12 -33.83
CA LYS A 514 28.14 -23.29 -35.00
C LYS A 514 27.48 -22.90 -36.34
N ASN A 515 26.27 -22.35 -36.31
CA ASN A 515 25.46 -22.05 -37.49
C ASN A 515 25.12 -23.30 -38.34
N GLU A 516 24.96 -24.45 -37.69
CA GLU A 516 24.51 -25.72 -38.28
C GLU A 516 23.03 -25.99 -37.95
N VAL A 517 22.35 -26.77 -38.79
CA VAL A 517 20.93 -27.13 -38.59
C VAL A 517 20.77 -28.15 -37.44
N PRO A 518 19.93 -27.88 -36.43
CA PRO A 518 19.69 -28.81 -35.33
C PRO A 518 18.92 -30.06 -35.78
N GLU A 519 19.12 -31.17 -35.06
CA GLU A 519 18.33 -32.40 -35.27
C GLU A 519 16.89 -32.20 -34.82
N ALA A 520 15.96 -32.92 -35.45
CA ALA A 520 14.54 -32.79 -35.15
C ALA A 520 14.22 -33.16 -33.70
N GLU A 521 13.38 -32.34 -33.06
CA GLU A 521 12.87 -32.62 -31.72
C GLU A 521 11.92 -33.83 -31.73
N PRO A 522 11.92 -34.66 -30.67
CA PRO A 522 11.08 -35.85 -30.58
C PRO A 522 9.59 -35.47 -30.52
N GLU A 523 8.72 -36.38 -30.99
CA GLU A 523 7.25 -36.23 -31.00
C GLU A 523 6.72 -35.13 -31.95
N CYS A 524 7.54 -34.64 -32.88
CA CYS A 524 7.11 -33.78 -33.96
C CYS A 524 6.51 -34.59 -35.13
N ASP A 525 5.46 -34.04 -35.76
CA ASP A 525 4.85 -34.61 -36.97
C ASP A 525 5.83 -34.61 -38.16
N PRO A 526 6.04 -35.75 -38.86
CA PRO A 526 7.04 -35.85 -39.93
C PRO A 526 6.86 -34.83 -41.07
N ALA A 527 5.62 -34.52 -41.45
CA ALA A 527 5.35 -33.54 -42.49
C ALA A 527 5.75 -32.12 -42.06
N SER A 528 5.49 -31.79 -40.79
CA SER A 528 5.85 -30.50 -40.19
C SER A 528 7.37 -30.36 -39.99
N VAL A 529 8.07 -31.47 -39.71
CA VAL A 529 9.55 -31.50 -39.61
C VAL A 529 10.22 -31.20 -40.95
N THR A 530 9.72 -31.75 -42.06
CA THR A 530 10.27 -31.46 -43.39
C THR A 530 10.14 -29.98 -43.74
N ALA A 531 8.98 -29.38 -43.45
CA ALA A 531 8.77 -27.94 -43.64
C ALA A 531 9.70 -27.11 -42.75
N ALA A 532 9.85 -27.48 -41.48
CA ALA A 532 10.74 -26.81 -40.54
C ALA A 532 12.21 -26.88 -40.98
N ARG A 533 12.67 -28.03 -41.50
CA ARG A 533 14.04 -28.20 -41.98
C ARG A 533 14.36 -27.26 -43.15
N ALA A 534 13.40 -27.03 -44.06
CA ALA A 534 13.55 -26.04 -45.12
C ALA A 534 13.72 -24.63 -44.54
N LEU A 535 12.90 -24.24 -43.57
CA LEU A 535 13.01 -22.94 -42.88
C LEU A 535 14.35 -22.76 -42.16
N TRP A 536 14.87 -23.80 -41.50
CA TRP A 536 16.19 -23.76 -40.87
C TRP A 536 17.31 -23.60 -41.89
N ASN A 537 17.25 -24.29 -43.03
CA ASN A 537 18.25 -24.12 -44.10
C ASN A 537 18.27 -22.68 -44.62
N ASP A 538 17.09 -22.09 -44.87
CA ASP A 538 16.99 -20.70 -45.32
C ASP A 538 17.57 -19.72 -44.28
N ARG A 539 17.26 -19.93 -43.00
CA ARG A 539 17.77 -19.11 -41.87
C ARG A 539 19.27 -19.25 -41.65
N MET A 540 19.84 -20.42 -41.88
CA MET A 540 21.29 -20.67 -41.74
C MET A 540 22.08 -20.14 -42.94
N ALA A 541 21.46 -20.08 -44.13
CA ALA A 541 22.04 -19.50 -45.34
C ALA A 541 22.05 -17.97 -45.36
N LEU A 542 21.14 -17.33 -44.61
CA LEU A 542 21.10 -15.87 -44.43
C LEU A 542 22.28 -15.40 -43.58
N ALA A 543 23.17 -14.59 -44.16
CA ALA A 543 24.28 -13.90 -43.47
C ALA A 543 23.81 -12.71 -42.60
N GLY A 544 22.73 -12.90 -41.82
CA GLY A 544 22.19 -11.91 -40.88
C GLY A 544 22.95 -11.87 -39.56
N SER A 545 22.56 -10.96 -38.65
CA SER A 545 23.23 -10.72 -37.36
C SER A 545 23.42 -12.02 -36.57
N ASN A 546 24.66 -12.50 -36.52
CA ASN A 546 25.06 -13.67 -35.75
C ASN A 546 25.23 -13.37 -34.25
N GLU A 547 24.92 -12.15 -33.83
CA GLU A 547 24.97 -11.70 -32.43
C GLU A 547 23.57 -11.74 -31.81
N PHE A 548 23.44 -12.43 -30.67
CA PHE A 548 22.20 -12.52 -29.91
C PHE A 548 22.44 -12.15 -28.44
N THR A 549 21.76 -11.13 -27.94
CA THR A 549 21.76 -10.79 -26.52
C THR A 549 20.55 -11.40 -25.83
N ILE A 550 20.79 -12.12 -24.74
CA ILE A 550 19.78 -12.84 -23.99
C ILE A 550 19.85 -12.44 -22.51
N GLU A 551 18.81 -11.74 -22.05
CA GLU A 551 18.69 -11.23 -20.68
C GLU A 551 18.10 -12.30 -19.75
N VAL A 552 18.87 -12.73 -18.75
CA VAL A 552 18.55 -13.85 -17.85
C VAL A 552 17.41 -13.55 -16.86
N GLN A 553 16.88 -12.33 -16.80
CA GLN A 553 15.87 -11.95 -15.80
C GLN A 553 14.56 -12.72 -15.98
N ASP A 554 14.27 -13.18 -17.21
CA ASP A 554 12.99 -13.78 -17.58
C ASP A 554 13.01 -15.33 -17.64
N TYR A 555 14.18 -15.98 -17.51
CA TYR A 555 14.35 -17.43 -17.58
C TYR A 555 15.47 -17.94 -16.66
N ILE A 556 15.62 -19.27 -16.55
CA ILE A 556 16.62 -19.90 -15.66
C ILE A 556 17.68 -20.59 -16.53
N PRO A 557 18.82 -19.93 -16.84
CA PRO A 557 19.88 -20.53 -17.64
C PRO A 557 20.59 -21.65 -16.90
N PHE A 558 21.29 -22.48 -17.67
CA PHE A 558 22.21 -23.50 -17.14
C PHE A 558 23.51 -22.93 -16.56
N ILE A 559 23.83 -21.64 -16.81
CA ILE A 559 24.96 -20.93 -16.18
C ILE A 559 24.40 -20.01 -15.12
N GLN A 560 24.84 -20.19 -13.89
CA GLN A 560 24.51 -19.32 -12.77
C GLN A 560 25.62 -18.29 -12.56
N CYS A 561 25.21 -17.06 -12.22
CA CYS A 561 26.12 -15.96 -11.94
C CYS A 561 25.76 -15.28 -10.62
N LYS A 562 26.76 -15.11 -9.74
CA LYS A 562 26.70 -14.28 -8.54
C LYS A 562 27.92 -13.40 -8.50
N ALA A 563 27.77 -12.12 -8.18
CA ALA A 563 28.89 -11.22 -8.01
C ALA A 563 28.80 -10.44 -6.70
N LYS A 564 29.96 -10.04 -6.19
CA LYS A 564 30.07 -9.24 -4.97
C LYS A 564 31.28 -8.33 -5.02
N PHE A 565 31.10 -7.12 -4.53
CA PHE A 565 32.22 -6.36 -3.97
C PHE A 565 32.68 -7.03 -2.67
N GLN A 566 33.99 -7.07 -2.43
CA GLN A 566 34.54 -7.71 -1.23
C GLN A 566 34.17 -6.96 0.06
N SER A 567 33.95 -5.64 -0.02
CA SER A 567 33.64 -4.76 1.11
C SER A 567 32.54 -3.75 0.75
N PRO A 568 31.61 -3.41 1.68
CA PRO A 568 30.54 -2.42 1.45
C PRO A 568 31.07 -1.00 1.26
N SER A 569 32.30 -0.75 1.70
CA SER A 569 33.02 0.49 1.44
C SER A 569 34.50 0.22 1.25
N PHE A 570 35.13 0.96 0.33
CA PHE A 570 36.58 0.98 0.15
C PHE A 570 37.08 2.39 0.38
N HIS A 571 38.20 2.52 1.07
CA HIS A 571 38.92 3.79 1.11
C HIS A 571 39.53 4.08 -0.26
N VAL A 572 39.56 5.35 -0.66
CA VAL A 572 40.14 5.79 -1.94
C VAL A 572 41.60 5.35 -2.14
N ASP A 573 42.32 5.09 -1.05
CA ASP A 573 43.70 4.61 -1.05
C ASP A 573 43.84 3.07 -1.06
N GLN A 574 42.76 2.34 -1.33
CA GLN A 574 42.75 0.89 -1.45
C GLN A 574 42.22 0.44 -2.83
N PRO A 575 42.74 -0.65 -3.40
CA PRO A 575 42.18 -1.22 -4.62
C PRO A 575 40.79 -1.80 -4.31
N ILE A 576 39.80 -1.42 -5.12
CA ILE A 576 38.46 -2.00 -5.07
C ILE A 576 38.55 -3.41 -5.62
N GLN A 577 38.18 -4.39 -4.81
CA GLN A 577 38.14 -5.80 -5.20
C GLN A 577 36.69 -6.24 -5.49
N LEU A 578 36.48 -6.72 -6.71
CA LEU A 578 35.22 -7.24 -7.23
C LEU A 578 35.39 -8.71 -7.61
N GLN A 579 34.46 -9.58 -7.21
CA GLN A 579 34.50 -11.00 -7.52
C GLN A 579 33.23 -11.44 -8.26
N VAL A 580 33.40 -12.16 -9.36
CA VAL A 580 32.31 -12.79 -10.13
C VAL A 580 32.45 -14.31 -10.05
N PHE A 581 31.39 -14.97 -9.57
CA PHE A 581 31.30 -16.42 -9.43
C PHE A 581 30.39 -16.97 -10.53
N LEU A 582 30.90 -17.94 -11.29
CA LEU A 582 30.16 -18.67 -12.32
C LEU A 582 30.07 -20.15 -11.97
N ARG A 583 28.91 -20.76 -12.20
CA ARG A 583 28.68 -22.21 -12.03
C ARG A 583 27.81 -22.73 -13.16
N ALA A 584 28.19 -23.84 -13.78
CA ALA A 584 27.43 -24.47 -14.86
C ALA A 584 26.75 -25.75 -14.36
N ASP A 585 25.44 -25.88 -14.62
CA ASP A 585 24.61 -27.04 -14.23
C ASP A 585 24.50 -28.10 -15.34
N CYS A 586 25.14 -27.86 -16.49
CA CYS A 586 25.12 -28.75 -17.65
C CYS A 586 26.02 -29.99 -17.47
N PRO A 587 25.74 -31.10 -18.19
CA PRO A 587 26.49 -32.35 -18.02
C PRO A 587 27.92 -32.31 -18.57
N HIS A 588 28.25 -31.45 -19.55
CA HIS A 588 29.61 -31.32 -20.09
C HIS A 588 30.20 -29.92 -19.85
N PRO A 589 31.54 -29.76 -19.94
CA PRO A 589 32.18 -28.46 -19.80
C PRO A 589 31.74 -27.47 -20.88
N VAL A 590 31.42 -26.24 -20.47
CA VAL A 590 31.00 -25.18 -21.38
C VAL A 590 32.09 -24.14 -21.52
N SER A 591 32.50 -23.88 -22.76
CA SER A 591 33.48 -22.86 -23.12
C SER A 591 32.81 -21.51 -23.39
N PHE A 592 33.47 -20.44 -22.97
CA PHE A 592 33.05 -19.06 -23.24
C PHE A 592 34.26 -18.19 -23.59
N ASN A 593 34.02 -17.08 -24.28
CA ASN A 593 35.07 -16.29 -24.92
C ASN A 593 35.36 -14.98 -24.20
N LYS A 594 34.33 -14.37 -23.60
CA LYS A 594 34.43 -13.08 -22.91
C LYS A 594 33.51 -13.04 -21.68
N LEU A 595 34.00 -12.47 -20.60
CA LEU A 595 33.24 -12.10 -19.40
C LEU A 595 33.47 -10.61 -19.16
N SER A 596 32.42 -9.83 -19.03
CA SER A 596 32.52 -8.40 -18.72
C SER A 596 31.53 -7.98 -17.65
N VAL A 597 31.92 -7.00 -16.84
CA VAL A 597 31.05 -6.37 -15.84
C VAL A 597 30.90 -4.89 -16.17
N SER A 598 29.66 -4.46 -16.28
CA SER A 598 29.28 -3.06 -16.41
C SER A 598 29.02 -2.46 -15.03
N LEU A 599 29.64 -1.31 -14.77
CA LEU A 599 29.51 -0.54 -13.53
C LEU A 599 28.77 0.78 -13.80
N SER A 600 28.30 1.44 -12.72
CA SER A 600 27.60 2.73 -12.79
C SER A 600 28.49 3.85 -13.33
N ASN A 601 29.79 3.81 -13.03
CA ASN A 601 30.81 4.64 -13.67
C ASN A 601 31.52 3.80 -14.76
N GLN A 602 31.27 4.16 -16.02
CA GLN A 602 31.72 3.43 -17.21
C GLN A 602 33.24 3.41 -17.38
N GLU A 603 33.95 4.38 -16.81
CA GLU A 603 35.42 4.42 -16.88
C GLU A 603 36.06 3.20 -16.23
N TYR A 604 35.38 2.58 -15.26
CA TYR A 604 35.87 1.40 -14.57
C TYR A 604 35.68 0.09 -15.35
N ASN A 605 34.79 0.08 -16.36
CA ASN A 605 34.43 -1.13 -17.11
C ASN A 605 35.65 -1.79 -17.78
N GLN A 606 36.64 -1.00 -18.23
CA GLN A 606 37.84 -1.52 -18.88
C GLN A 606 38.69 -2.44 -18.00
N TRP A 607 38.62 -2.27 -16.67
CA TRP A 607 39.33 -3.14 -15.71
C TRP A 607 38.48 -4.35 -15.28
N CYS A 608 37.24 -4.45 -15.79
CA CYS A 608 36.30 -5.52 -15.46
C CYS A 608 35.95 -6.38 -16.68
N VAL A 609 36.94 -6.68 -17.53
CA VAL A 609 36.81 -7.55 -18.70
C VAL A 609 37.85 -8.67 -18.65
N VAL A 610 37.41 -9.91 -18.89
CA VAL A 610 38.28 -11.07 -19.15
C VAL A 610 37.94 -11.61 -20.53
N GLU A 611 38.92 -11.64 -21.43
CA GLU A 611 38.82 -12.22 -22.78
C GLU A 611 39.81 -13.38 -22.93
N SER A 612 39.44 -14.39 -23.72
CA SER A 612 40.34 -15.49 -24.08
C SER A 612 41.45 -14.97 -25.00
N VAL A 613 42.70 -14.95 -24.53
CA VAL A 613 43.87 -14.55 -25.32
C VAL A 613 44.59 -15.83 -25.78
N GLY A 614 44.39 -16.25 -27.04
CA GLY A 614 45.05 -17.41 -27.65
C GLY A 614 44.21 -18.70 -27.68
N GLN A 615 44.86 -19.88 -27.75
CA GLN A 615 44.21 -21.21 -27.81
C GLN A 615 43.65 -21.72 -26.46
N GLU A 616 43.78 -20.97 -25.36
CA GLU A 616 43.22 -21.35 -24.06
C GLU A 616 41.75 -20.91 -23.95
N SER A 617 40.83 -21.82 -24.27
CA SER A 617 39.39 -21.60 -24.10
C SER A 617 39.02 -21.56 -22.61
N MET A 618 38.40 -20.48 -22.12
CA MET A 618 37.87 -20.45 -20.76
C MET A 618 36.71 -21.43 -20.65
N SER A 619 36.84 -22.45 -19.79
CA SER A 619 35.80 -23.45 -19.57
C SER A 619 35.26 -23.43 -18.13
N LEU A 620 33.96 -23.72 -18.01
CA LEU A 620 33.25 -24.01 -16.77
C LEU A 620 33.04 -25.52 -16.67
N LEU A 621 33.44 -26.11 -15.54
CA LEU A 621 33.22 -27.53 -15.28
C LEU A 621 31.83 -27.75 -14.65
N PRO A 622 31.12 -28.84 -14.99
CA PRO A 622 29.84 -29.20 -14.39
C PRO A 622 29.88 -29.17 -12.86
N GLY A 623 28.94 -28.44 -12.25
CA GLY A 623 28.73 -28.38 -10.80
C GLY A 623 29.79 -27.61 -9.99
N LYS A 624 30.95 -27.24 -10.58
CA LYS A 624 32.04 -26.54 -9.89
C LYS A 624 31.94 -25.02 -10.05
N THR A 625 32.16 -24.30 -8.95
CA THR A 625 32.17 -22.83 -8.93
C THR A 625 33.54 -22.29 -9.33
N LYS A 626 33.58 -21.38 -10.31
CA LYS A 626 34.79 -20.67 -10.74
C LYS A 626 34.70 -19.19 -10.36
N CYS A 627 35.75 -18.64 -9.76
CA CYS A 627 35.82 -17.25 -9.30
C CYS A 627 36.74 -16.42 -10.20
N TYR A 628 36.25 -15.27 -10.65
CA TYR A 628 36.98 -14.26 -11.41
C TYR A 628 37.14 -13.01 -10.55
N ASN A 629 38.39 -12.61 -10.28
CA ASN A 629 38.69 -11.45 -9.46
C ASN A 629 39.08 -10.27 -10.35
N PHE A 630 38.50 -9.11 -10.08
CA PHE A 630 38.80 -7.84 -10.72
C PHE A 630 39.27 -6.85 -9.66
N SER A 631 40.30 -6.07 -9.99
CA SER A 631 40.81 -5.00 -9.12
C SER A 631 41.03 -3.71 -9.90
N PHE A 632 40.59 -2.60 -9.33
CA PHE A 632 40.80 -1.26 -9.89
C PHE A 632 40.86 -0.20 -8.79
N VAL A 633 41.47 0.95 -9.08
CA VAL A 633 41.65 2.05 -8.12
C VAL A 633 40.61 3.13 -8.37
N ALA A 634 39.91 3.56 -7.30
CA ALA A 634 38.93 4.65 -7.35
C ALA A 634 39.60 5.99 -7.63
N LYS A 635 38.93 6.88 -8.36
CA LYS A 635 39.36 8.28 -8.49
C LYS A 635 38.99 9.09 -7.24
N THR A 636 39.76 10.15 -6.98
CA THR A 636 39.54 11.06 -5.84
C THR A 636 38.23 11.84 -5.94
N GLU A 637 37.71 12.04 -7.15
CA GLU A 637 36.41 12.67 -7.43
C GLU A 637 35.20 11.79 -7.07
N ASP A 638 35.42 10.48 -6.86
CA ASP A 638 34.36 9.54 -6.54
C ASP A 638 34.18 9.32 -5.03
N VAL A 639 34.98 9.98 -4.19
CA VAL A 639 34.81 9.97 -2.73
C VAL A 639 33.42 10.52 -2.37
N GLY A 640 32.65 9.73 -1.62
CA GLY A 640 31.25 10.00 -1.27
C GLY A 640 30.23 9.48 -2.28
N LYS A 641 30.65 8.98 -3.45
CA LYS A 641 29.77 8.37 -4.44
C LYS A 641 29.65 6.85 -4.25
N LYS A 642 28.55 6.30 -4.79
CA LYS A 642 28.25 4.86 -4.81
C LYS A 642 28.60 4.27 -6.16
N ILE A 643 29.41 3.21 -6.18
CA ILE A 643 29.66 2.41 -7.38
C ILE A 643 28.76 1.18 -7.32
N GLU A 644 27.98 0.98 -8.37
CA GLU A 644 27.02 -0.13 -8.49
C GLU A 644 27.32 -0.97 -9.73
N MET A 645 27.07 -2.27 -9.63
CA MET A 645 27.05 -3.16 -10.79
C MET A 645 25.75 -2.94 -11.56
N THR A 646 25.84 -2.60 -12.84
CA THR A 646 24.67 -2.40 -13.72
C THR A 646 24.35 -3.68 -14.49
N GLY A 647 25.36 -4.46 -14.86
CA GLY A 647 25.16 -5.78 -15.45
C GLY A 647 26.44 -6.60 -15.59
N ILE A 648 26.28 -7.90 -15.84
CA ILE A 648 27.35 -8.86 -16.11
C ILE A 648 27.01 -9.54 -17.42
N GLU A 649 27.94 -9.64 -18.35
CA GLU A 649 27.73 -10.28 -19.65
C GLU A 649 28.77 -11.38 -19.90
N LEU A 650 28.28 -12.53 -20.35
CA LEU A 650 29.08 -13.69 -20.71
C LEU A 650 28.84 -14.03 -22.19
N MET A 651 29.90 -14.10 -22.97
CA MET A 651 29.83 -14.42 -24.40
C MET A 651 30.10 -15.90 -24.66
N LEU A 652 29.11 -16.60 -25.23
CA LEU A 652 29.19 -17.97 -25.71
C LEU A 652 29.33 -17.98 -27.24
N GLY A 653 30.15 -18.87 -27.79
CA GLY A 653 30.42 -18.96 -29.23
C GLY A 653 31.67 -18.22 -29.68
N SER A 654 32.06 -18.40 -30.95
CA SER A 654 33.34 -17.91 -31.50
C SER A 654 33.14 -16.83 -32.57
N ASP A 655 34.00 -15.80 -32.55
CA ASP A 655 34.05 -14.75 -33.58
C ASP A 655 34.41 -15.26 -34.99
N GLY A 656 34.94 -16.48 -35.09
CA GLY A 656 35.23 -17.17 -36.35
C GLY A 656 34.07 -17.98 -36.90
N GLY A 657 33.16 -17.34 -37.64
CA GLY A 657 32.15 -18.02 -38.50
C GLY A 657 30.93 -18.65 -37.81
N GLY A 658 30.82 -18.58 -36.48
CA GLY A 658 29.67 -19.06 -35.70
C GLY A 658 28.75 -17.93 -35.21
N ARG A 659 27.77 -18.28 -34.38
CA ARG A 659 26.91 -17.32 -33.66
C ARG A 659 27.51 -16.95 -32.31
N CYS A 660 27.44 -15.67 -31.98
CA CYS A 660 27.87 -15.12 -30.70
C CYS A 660 26.64 -14.82 -29.85
N VAL A 661 26.56 -15.44 -28.66
CA VAL A 661 25.45 -15.29 -27.73
C VAL A 661 25.94 -14.59 -26.46
N PHE A 662 25.45 -13.40 -26.19
CA PHE A 662 25.71 -12.65 -24.96
C PHE A 662 24.63 -12.97 -23.94
N VAL A 663 24.99 -13.70 -22.89
CA VAL A 663 24.14 -13.99 -21.74
C VAL A 663 24.34 -12.87 -20.72
N GLY A 664 23.32 -12.04 -20.54
CA GLY A 664 23.35 -10.85 -19.68
C GLY A 664 22.58 -11.04 -18.37
N TRP A 665 23.21 -10.71 -17.25
CA TRP A 665 22.57 -10.56 -15.95
C TRP A 665 22.51 -9.08 -15.57
N ARG A 666 21.35 -8.58 -15.13
CA ARG A 666 21.23 -7.26 -14.54
C ARG A 666 21.81 -7.24 -13.13
N GLY A 667 22.48 -6.15 -12.78
CA GLY A 667 23.07 -5.98 -11.46
C GLY A 667 24.22 -6.94 -11.18
N ALA A 668 24.19 -7.57 -10.00
CA ALA A 668 25.24 -8.46 -9.51
C ALA A 668 24.93 -9.96 -9.70
N GLY A 669 24.12 -10.29 -10.70
CA GLY A 669 23.72 -11.65 -11.01
C GLY A 669 22.33 -12.03 -10.50
N GLY A 670 22.01 -13.32 -10.63
CA GLY A 670 20.69 -13.89 -10.31
C GLY A 670 19.77 -14.06 -11.53
N ASP A 671 18.96 -15.11 -11.47
CA ASP A 671 17.96 -15.51 -12.46
C ASP A 671 16.52 -15.37 -11.91
N ALA A 672 15.53 -15.75 -12.71
CA ALA A 672 14.12 -15.71 -12.33
C ALA A 672 13.78 -16.47 -11.02
N ALA A 673 14.60 -17.46 -10.61
CA ALA A 673 14.38 -18.26 -9.39
C ALA A 673 15.16 -17.74 -8.17
N SER A 674 16.15 -16.87 -8.37
CA SER A 674 17.15 -16.48 -7.38
C SER A 674 16.59 -15.67 -6.20
N THR A 675 15.53 -14.88 -6.40
CA THR A 675 14.87 -14.12 -5.32
C THR A 675 14.30 -15.03 -4.24
N HIS A 676 13.70 -16.14 -4.64
CA HIS A 676 13.16 -17.14 -3.72
C HIS A 676 14.27 -18.00 -3.10
N GLU A 677 15.39 -18.24 -3.80
CA GLU A 677 16.55 -18.97 -3.26
C GLU A 677 17.20 -18.16 -2.13
N ALA A 678 17.36 -16.85 -2.30
CA ALA A 678 17.88 -15.96 -1.27
C ALA A 678 17.02 -15.95 0.01
N LEU A 679 15.69 -15.98 -0.14
CA LEU A 679 14.75 -16.05 1.00
C LEU A 679 14.86 -17.38 1.76
N LEU A 680 15.03 -18.50 1.05
CA LEU A 680 15.19 -19.82 1.67
C LEU A 680 16.57 -19.97 2.33
N ALA A 681 17.64 -19.53 1.67
CA ALA A 681 19.01 -19.54 2.20
C ALA A 681 19.12 -18.72 3.50
N SER A 682 18.44 -17.57 3.57
CA SER A 682 18.36 -16.73 4.78
C SER A 682 17.67 -17.45 5.96
N ARG A 683 16.76 -18.40 5.68
CA ARG A 683 16.04 -19.18 6.70
C ARG A 683 16.82 -20.43 7.13
N SER A 684 17.56 -21.07 6.23
CA SER A 684 18.38 -22.25 6.52
C SER A 684 19.71 -21.92 7.21
N SER A 685 20.29 -20.74 6.93
CA SER A 685 21.52 -20.23 7.57
C SER A 685 21.41 -20.16 9.11
N ARG A 686 20.21 -19.97 9.67
CA ARG A 686 20.00 -19.98 11.14
C ARG A 686 20.08 -21.37 11.79
N ARG A 687 20.11 -22.47 11.02
CA ARG A 687 20.18 -23.85 11.53
C ARG A 687 21.54 -24.52 11.37
N CYS A 688 22.43 -24.01 10.53
CA CYS A 688 23.73 -24.64 10.26
C CYS A 688 24.88 -23.85 10.90
N GLY A 689 24.92 -23.82 12.24
CA GLY A 689 26.00 -23.17 13.01
C GLY A 689 27.16 -24.10 13.40
N ARG A 690 27.17 -25.37 12.98
CA ARG A 690 28.20 -26.35 13.37
C ARG A 690 28.41 -27.39 12.28
N ALA A 691 29.30 -27.10 11.32
CA ALA A 691 30.12 -28.07 10.56
C ALA A 691 30.59 -27.49 9.22
N VAL A 692 31.50 -26.50 9.21
CA VAL A 692 32.24 -26.13 7.98
C VAL A 692 33.67 -25.72 8.34
N GLU A 693 34.51 -26.71 8.67
CA GLU A 693 35.98 -26.50 8.73
C GLU A 693 36.75 -27.55 7.90
N ALA A 694 36.09 -28.28 6.98
CA ALA A 694 36.77 -29.33 6.21
C ALA A 694 36.27 -29.50 4.77
N ARG A 695 35.91 -28.42 4.06
CA ARG A 695 35.66 -28.48 2.61
C ARG A 695 36.40 -27.37 1.89
N GLN A 696 37.35 -27.74 1.02
CA GLN A 696 38.08 -26.85 0.11
C GLN A 696 37.22 -26.31 -1.05
N GLU A 697 35.94 -26.72 -1.16
CA GLU A 697 35.03 -26.26 -2.21
C GLU A 697 34.14 -25.11 -1.69
N LEU A 698 34.11 -24.01 -2.46
CA LEU A 698 33.21 -22.86 -2.24
C LEU A 698 31.74 -23.33 -2.31
N ASP A 699 31.04 -23.26 -1.19
CA ASP A 699 29.61 -23.59 -1.14
C ASP A 699 28.79 -22.47 -1.81
N TRP A 700 28.17 -22.79 -2.95
CA TRP A 700 27.41 -21.85 -3.77
C TRP A 700 26.26 -21.19 -3.01
N ASP A 701 25.63 -21.91 -2.06
CA ASP A 701 24.48 -21.41 -1.30
C ASP A 701 24.89 -20.43 -0.19
N SER A 702 26.15 -20.48 0.23
CA SER A 702 26.72 -19.54 1.22
C SER A 702 27.17 -18.20 0.60
N LEU A 703 27.26 -18.11 -0.73
CA LEU A 703 27.69 -16.91 -1.42
C LEU A 703 26.62 -15.81 -1.38
N SER A 704 26.95 -14.70 -0.72
CA SER A 704 26.17 -13.47 -0.73
C SER A 704 26.45 -12.62 -1.97
N ILE A 705 25.42 -11.95 -2.45
CA ILE A 705 25.50 -10.97 -3.54
C ILE A 705 25.70 -9.59 -2.90
N GLN A 706 26.69 -8.84 -3.38
CA GLN A 706 26.93 -7.48 -2.93
C GLN A 706 27.07 -6.53 -4.13
N PRO A 707 25.97 -5.91 -4.58
CA PRO A 707 25.91 -5.24 -5.87
C PRO A 707 26.51 -3.84 -5.89
N SER A 708 26.86 -3.28 -4.74
CA SER A 708 27.36 -1.92 -4.65
C SER A 708 28.40 -1.75 -3.55
N THR A 709 29.24 -0.73 -3.71
CA THR A 709 30.20 -0.29 -2.71
C THR A 709 30.28 1.24 -2.66
N MET A 710 30.62 1.79 -1.50
CA MET A 710 30.82 3.23 -1.28
C MET A 710 32.31 3.56 -1.29
N ILE A 711 32.69 4.63 -1.98
CA ILE A 711 34.07 5.15 -1.90
C ILE A 711 34.13 6.15 -0.77
N ILE A 712 34.93 5.85 0.24
CA ILE A 712 35.10 6.69 1.43
C ILE A 712 36.48 7.35 1.42
N SER A 713 36.58 8.49 2.09
CA SER A 713 37.85 9.19 2.23
C SER A 713 38.87 8.30 2.93
N ARG A 714 40.14 8.53 2.63
CA ARG A 714 41.25 7.91 3.34
C ARG A 714 41.15 8.17 4.84
N VAL A 715 41.53 7.17 5.65
CA VAL A 715 41.60 7.35 7.11
C VAL A 715 42.72 8.36 7.42
N PRO A 716 42.42 9.50 8.07
CA PRO A 716 43.44 10.50 8.39
C PRO A 716 44.40 9.96 9.45
N LYS A 717 45.71 10.15 9.26
CA LYS A 717 46.74 9.86 10.27
C LYS A 717 47.28 11.15 10.90
N ILE A 718 46.38 12.03 11.33
CA ILE A 718 46.72 13.22 12.13
C ILE A 718 46.03 13.10 13.47
N SER A 719 46.77 13.30 14.56
CA SER A 719 46.21 13.39 15.91
C SER A 719 45.95 14.84 16.28
N VAL A 720 44.79 15.09 16.88
CA VAL A 720 44.37 16.39 17.39
C VAL A 720 44.03 16.21 18.86
N GLN A 721 44.73 16.92 19.75
CA GLN A 721 44.54 16.85 21.19
C GLN A 721 44.14 18.23 21.72
N LEU A 722 43.18 18.27 22.64
CA LEU A 722 42.64 19.49 23.24
C LEU A 722 43.00 19.53 24.74
N SER A 723 43.50 20.67 25.22
CA SER A 723 43.83 20.92 26.63
C SER A 723 43.20 22.23 27.11
N HIS A 724 42.38 22.18 28.16
CA HIS A 724 41.63 23.32 28.71
C HIS A 724 41.15 23.04 30.14
N GLN A 725 40.60 24.05 30.84
CA GLN A 725 40.20 23.98 32.27
C GLN A 725 38.71 24.31 32.49
N PRO A 726 37.77 23.36 32.28
CA PRO A 726 36.33 23.62 32.42
C PRO A 726 35.91 23.82 33.89
N PRO A 727 34.77 24.48 34.18
CA PRO A 727 33.86 25.17 33.26
C PRO A 727 34.45 26.50 32.77
N ALA A 728 33.85 27.09 31.73
CA ALA A 728 34.10 28.48 31.36
C ALA A 728 33.29 29.42 32.27
N LEU A 729 33.84 30.59 32.61
CA LEU A 729 33.15 31.60 33.40
C LEU A 729 32.56 32.68 32.48
N ASN A 730 31.39 33.19 32.84
CA ASN A 730 30.68 34.19 32.05
C ASN A 730 31.58 35.42 31.77
N ASN A 731 31.65 35.85 30.51
CA ASN A 731 32.46 36.95 29.98
C ASN A 731 33.98 36.78 30.07
N GLU A 732 34.48 35.62 30.50
CA GLU A 732 35.91 35.37 30.48
C GLU A 732 36.43 35.05 29.08
N MET A 733 37.71 35.32 28.86
CA MET A 733 38.45 34.85 27.68
C MET A 733 38.99 33.44 27.96
N TYR A 734 38.18 32.43 27.68
CA TYR A 734 38.49 31.02 27.93
C TYR A 734 39.48 30.46 26.90
N CYS A 735 40.62 29.93 27.35
CA CYS A 735 41.68 29.41 26.47
C CYS A 735 41.57 27.89 26.28
N ILE A 736 41.60 27.45 25.02
CA ILE A 736 41.69 26.05 24.63
C ILE A 736 42.97 25.86 23.81
N SER A 737 43.90 25.07 24.32
CA SER A 737 45.14 24.72 23.63
C SER A 737 44.93 23.48 22.75
N LEU A 738 45.28 23.60 21.48
CA LEU A 738 45.16 22.59 20.44
C LEU A 738 46.55 22.11 20.04
N THR A 739 46.78 20.80 20.12
CA THR A 739 48.02 20.15 19.67
C THR A 739 47.71 19.25 18.48
N ILE A 740 48.26 19.58 17.30
CA ILE A 740 48.09 18.83 16.06
C ILE A 740 49.41 18.15 15.72
N GLN A 741 49.40 16.83 15.52
CA GLN A 741 50.59 16.08 15.14
C GLN A 741 50.33 15.22 13.90
N SER A 742 51.22 15.33 12.91
CA SER A 742 51.18 14.49 11.71
C SER A 742 51.81 13.13 11.98
N GLN A 743 51.04 12.06 11.80
CA GLN A 743 51.52 10.66 11.82
C GLN A 743 51.49 10.06 10.40
N GLU A 744 51.44 10.92 9.38
CA GLU A 744 51.48 10.54 7.98
C GLU A 744 52.90 10.15 7.54
N GLY A 745 53.00 9.25 6.56
CA GLY A 745 54.29 8.88 5.96
C GLY A 745 54.84 9.90 4.96
N GLY A 746 54.00 10.85 4.52
CA GLY A 746 54.35 11.94 3.61
C GLY A 746 53.97 13.31 4.20
N VAL A 747 54.36 14.39 3.51
CA VAL A 747 54.04 15.76 3.95
C VAL A 747 52.55 16.03 3.81
N ALA A 748 51.89 16.41 4.92
CA ALA A 748 50.52 16.89 4.89
C ALA A 748 50.53 18.35 4.42
N ARG A 749 49.99 18.61 3.23
CA ARG A 749 49.97 19.93 2.58
C ARG A 749 48.66 20.66 2.81
N ASP A 750 48.72 22.00 2.87
CA ASP A 750 47.55 22.87 3.02
C ASP A 750 46.71 22.52 4.26
N VAL A 751 47.38 22.38 5.42
CA VAL A 751 46.70 22.07 6.68
C VAL A 751 45.90 23.30 7.12
N LYS A 752 44.59 23.11 7.29
CA LYS A 752 43.61 24.15 7.66
C LYS A 752 42.85 23.74 8.91
N LEU A 753 42.64 24.69 9.82
CA LEU A 753 41.85 24.51 11.04
C LEU A 753 40.55 25.31 10.96
N THR A 754 39.43 24.63 11.14
CA THR A 754 38.15 25.26 11.44
C THR A 754 37.83 25.06 12.91
N ALA A 755 37.76 26.14 13.71
CA ALA A 755 37.61 26.07 15.16
C ALA A 755 36.53 27.02 15.69
N GLY A 756 35.63 26.53 16.54
CA GLY A 756 34.59 27.34 17.19
C GLY A 756 33.28 26.59 17.44
N LEU A 757 32.17 27.30 17.59
CA LEU A 757 30.86 26.73 17.90
C LEU A 757 30.43 25.77 16.78
N LYS A 758 30.13 24.51 17.13
CA LYS A 758 29.70 23.50 16.17
C LYS A 758 28.40 23.95 15.47
N PRO A 759 28.36 23.98 14.12
CA PRO A 759 27.15 24.28 13.37
C PRO A 759 25.99 23.34 13.71
N GLY A 760 24.76 23.88 13.76
CA GLY A 760 23.54 23.10 14.06
C GLY A 760 23.09 23.12 15.53
N GLN A 761 23.72 23.92 16.39
CA GLN A 761 23.23 24.23 17.74
C GLN A 761 22.23 25.42 17.73
N ASP A 762 21.65 25.75 18.89
CA ASP A 762 20.69 26.85 19.04
C ASP A 762 21.21 28.18 18.48
N ALA A 763 20.38 28.85 17.68
CA ALA A 763 20.75 30.10 16.98
C ALA A 763 21.20 31.22 17.93
N ASN A 764 20.66 31.27 19.15
CA ASN A 764 21.03 32.25 20.18
C ASN A 764 22.46 32.05 20.70
N LEU A 765 23.01 30.83 20.62
CA LEU A 765 24.39 30.56 21.03
C LEU A 765 25.39 31.19 20.07
N GLY A 766 25.05 31.32 18.78
CA GLY A 766 25.91 31.99 17.79
C GLY A 766 26.11 33.48 18.04
N GLN A 767 25.13 34.15 18.69
CA GLN A 767 25.23 35.58 19.04
C GLN A 767 25.90 35.84 20.39
N THR A 768 26.01 34.81 21.24
CA THR A 768 26.53 34.91 22.61
C THR A 768 27.90 34.23 22.78
N THR A 769 28.50 33.77 21.68
CA THR A 769 29.77 33.05 21.64
C THR A 769 30.68 33.71 20.64
N HIS A 770 31.86 34.13 21.09
CA HIS A 770 32.86 34.80 20.25
C HIS A 770 34.18 34.04 20.30
N VAL A 771 34.77 33.77 19.15
CA VAL A 771 35.99 32.96 19.02
C VAL A 771 37.09 33.77 18.34
N THR A 772 38.31 33.74 18.90
CA THR A 772 39.48 34.43 18.37
C THR A 772 40.76 33.61 18.58
N LEU A 773 41.80 33.91 17.80
CA LEU A 773 43.16 33.38 17.97
C LEU A 773 44.08 34.36 18.71
N ASP A 774 43.69 35.64 18.79
CA ASP A 774 44.47 36.70 19.43
C ASP A 774 43.95 36.96 20.85
N CYS A 775 44.81 36.76 21.86
CA CYS A 775 44.49 37.00 23.27
C CYS A 775 44.33 38.50 23.62
N SER A 776 44.99 39.39 22.87
CA SER A 776 45.09 40.83 23.17
C SER A 776 43.93 41.69 22.66
N LYS A 777 43.08 41.14 21.78
CA LYS A 777 41.86 41.82 21.31
C LYS A 777 40.72 41.41 22.24
N VAL A 778 40.16 42.36 22.97
CA VAL A 778 38.86 42.16 23.62
C VAL A 778 37.87 41.83 22.50
N CYS A 779 37.22 40.67 22.56
CA CYS A 779 36.21 40.31 21.56
C CYS A 779 35.06 41.32 21.62
N ASP A 780 34.97 42.17 20.60
CA ASP A 780 33.80 42.99 20.30
C ASP A 780 32.64 42.11 19.80
N ASP A 781 31.40 42.62 19.84
CA ASP A 781 30.18 41.91 19.41
C ASP A 781 30.21 41.43 17.95
N THR A 782 31.21 41.87 17.16
CA THR A 782 31.43 41.49 15.76
C THR A 782 32.28 40.22 15.56
N ALA A 783 32.85 39.65 16.62
CA ALA A 783 33.69 38.46 16.53
C ALA A 783 32.86 37.20 16.20
N PRO A 784 33.31 36.35 15.26
CA PRO A 784 32.53 35.20 14.79
C PRO A 784 32.48 34.07 15.83
N ALA A 785 31.39 33.29 15.80
CA ALA A 785 31.25 32.10 16.63
C ALA A 785 32.07 30.90 16.10
N LEU A 786 32.49 30.92 14.84
CA LEU A 786 33.27 29.86 14.18
C LEU A 786 34.32 30.50 13.26
N LEU A 787 35.58 30.08 13.37
CA LEU A 787 36.67 30.50 12.49
C LEU A 787 36.87 29.42 11.42
N PRO A 788 36.47 29.65 10.15
CA PRO A 788 36.67 28.68 9.09
C PRO A 788 38.08 28.77 8.48
N ASP A 789 38.63 27.62 8.09
CA ASP A 789 39.81 27.46 7.21
C ASP A 789 41.04 28.29 7.58
N VAL A 790 41.37 28.37 8.88
CA VAL A 790 42.59 29.03 9.37
C VAL A 790 43.83 28.26 8.87
N PRO A 791 44.71 28.87 8.06
CA PRO A 791 45.87 28.19 7.50
C PRO A 791 46.92 27.92 8.58
N LEU A 792 47.32 26.66 8.72
CA LEU A 792 48.36 26.20 9.65
C LEU A 792 49.69 25.86 8.96
N GLY A 793 49.71 25.85 7.63
CA GLY A 793 50.89 25.52 6.81
C GLY A 793 51.00 24.03 6.48
N ASP A 794 52.19 23.59 6.10
CA ASP A 794 52.48 22.18 5.80
C ASP A 794 53.08 21.49 7.04
N LEU A 795 52.69 20.24 7.30
CA LEU A 795 53.20 19.43 8.41
C LEU A 795 54.02 18.24 7.89
N ASN A 796 55.28 18.19 8.28
CA ASN A 796 56.16 17.05 8.02
C ASN A 796 55.78 15.83 8.89
N PRO A 797 56.10 14.61 8.45
CA PRO A 797 55.94 13.40 9.27
C PRO A 797 56.51 13.55 10.68
N GLY A 798 55.70 13.29 11.71
CA GLY A 798 56.07 13.38 13.13
C GLY A 798 56.05 14.79 13.72
N GLN A 799 55.90 15.84 12.91
CA GLN A 799 55.88 17.23 13.37
C GLN A 799 54.63 17.54 14.19
N GLN A 800 54.82 18.25 15.30
CA GLN A 800 53.78 18.73 16.20
C GLN A 800 53.64 20.26 16.08
N LEU A 801 52.40 20.74 16.08
CA LEU A 801 52.02 22.15 16.05
C LEU A 801 51.07 22.44 17.20
N GLU A 802 51.34 23.51 17.95
CA GLU A 802 50.46 23.99 19.03
C GLU A 802 49.81 25.32 18.65
N ARG A 803 48.52 25.44 18.92
CA ARG A 803 47.72 26.66 18.70
C ARG A 803 46.72 26.86 19.83
N CYS A 804 46.52 28.09 20.27
CA CYS A 804 45.49 28.43 21.25
C CYS A 804 44.29 29.07 20.56
N VAL A 805 43.10 28.66 20.97
CA VAL A 805 41.82 29.26 20.57
C VAL A 805 41.18 29.84 21.83
N TYR A 806 40.82 31.12 21.77
CA TYR A 806 40.18 31.83 22.86
C TYR A 806 38.68 32.00 22.58
N VAL A 807 37.87 31.77 23.59
CA VAL A 807 36.41 31.78 23.49
C VAL A 807 35.83 32.67 24.59
N LYS A 808 34.94 33.59 24.24
CA LYS A 808 34.15 34.39 25.17
C LYS A 808 32.68 33.99 25.08
N CYS A 809 32.09 33.63 26.23
CA CYS A 809 30.69 33.24 26.34
C CYS A 809 29.91 34.23 27.21
N VAL A 810 28.87 34.85 26.66
CA VAL A 810 28.07 35.90 27.33
C VAL A 810 26.88 35.31 28.10
N SER A 811 26.28 34.23 27.60
CA SER A 811 25.19 33.52 28.29
C SER A 811 25.67 32.23 28.93
N THR A 812 24.98 31.79 29.99
CA THR A 812 25.28 30.54 30.69
C THR A 812 24.75 29.32 29.92
N GLY A 813 25.31 28.14 30.21
CA GLY A 813 24.87 26.86 29.65
C GLY A 813 25.94 26.13 28.82
N PRO A 814 25.63 24.90 28.36
CA PRO A 814 26.54 24.04 27.62
C PRO A 814 26.65 24.44 26.15
N ARG A 815 27.88 24.41 25.60
CA ARG A 815 28.18 24.67 24.19
C ARG A 815 29.13 23.61 23.65
N VAL A 816 28.88 23.10 22.45
CA VAL A 816 29.77 22.17 21.75
C VAL A 816 30.67 22.94 20.79
N PHE A 817 31.99 22.82 20.98
CA PHE A 817 32.99 23.39 20.09
C PHE A 817 33.55 22.32 19.16
N LEU A 818 33.71 22.66 17.89
CA LEU A 818 34.27 21.84 16.81
C LEU A 818 35.68 22.33 16.47
N PHE A 819 36.61 21.39 16.33
CA PHE A 819 37.97 21.58 15.83
C PHE A 819 38.17 20.62 14.64
N HIS A 820 38.04 21.14 13.43
CA HIS A 820 38.14 20.39 12.18
C HIS A 820 39.48 20.71 11.50
N VAL A 821 40.35 19.72 11.36
CA VAL A 821 41.66 19.86 10.70
C VAL A 821 41.58 19.19 9.33
N ALA A 822 41.62 19.96 8.25
CA ALA A 822 41.63 19.48 6.87
C ALA A 822 43.03 19.58 6.25
N TYR A 823 43.42 18.62 5.42
CA TYR A 823 44.72 18.62 4.73
C TYR A 823 44.69 17.77 3.46
N SER A 824 45.71 17.92 2.63
CA SER A 824 45.93 17.13 1.42
C SER A 824 47.22 16.31 1.50
N ILE A 825 47.21 15.11 0.95
CA ILE A 825 48.38 14.23 0.93
C ILE A 825 48.49 13.45 -0.38
N ASP A 826 49.71 13.40 -0.92
CA ASP A 826 50.03 12.60 -2.11
C ASP A 826 50.32 11.16 -1.66
N THR A 827 49.59 10.18 -2.21
CA THR A 827 49.84 8.76 -1.97
C THR A 827 49.79 7.97 -3.27
N SER A 828 50.39 6.77 -3.30
CA SER A 828 50.42 5.93 -4.49
C SER A 828 49.78 4.57 -4.21
N VAL A 829 48.80 4.18 -5.02
CA VAL A 829 48.12 2.87 -4.94
C VAL A 829 48.30 2.17 -6.28
N GLU A 830 48.89 0.97 -6.26
CA GLU A 830 49.17 0.18 -7.47
C GLU A 830 49.87 0.97 -8.59
N GLY A 831 50.81 1.86 -8.23
CA GLY A 831 51.59 2.67 -9.18
C GLY A 831 50.91 3.95 -9.69
N ARG A 832 49.66 4.24 -9.30
CA ARG A 832 48.97 5.51 -9.60
C ARG A 832 49.12 6.49 -8.45
N GLN A 833 49.58 7.70 -8.74
CA GLN A 833 49.58 8.79 -7.75
C GLN A 833 48.18 9.38 -7.61
N ILE A 834 47.70 9.48 -6.38
CA ILE A 834 46.42 10.08 -6.00
C ILE A 834 46.65 11.14 -4.93
N VAL A 835 45.93 12.26 -5.05
CA VAL A 835 45.95 13.34 -4.05
C VAL A 835 44.71 13.21 -3.18
N CYS A 836 44.89 12.74 -1.95
CA CYS A 836 43.80 12.51 -1.01
C CYS A 836 43.54 13.78 -0.19
N LYS A 837 42.28 14.23 -0.14
CA LYS A 837 41.83 15.23 0.82
C LYS A 837 41.32 14.51 2.07
N CYS A 838 41.98 14.74 3.20
CA CYS A 838 41.69 14.13 4.49
C CYS A 838 41.23 15.21 5.47
N HIS A 839 40.44 14.81 6.47
CA HIS A 839 40.10 15.69 7.57
C HIS A 839 39.96 14.90 8.87
N LYS A 840 40.18 15.57 10.00
CA LYS A 840 40.04 15.02 11.36
C LYS A 840 39.25 16.00 12.21
N ASP A 841 38.15 15.51 12.79
CA ASP A 841 37.28 16.30 13.66
C ASP A 841 37.49 15.89 15.11
N GLU A 842 37.62 16.89 15.99
CA GLU A 842 37.52 16.75 17.44
C GLU A 842 36.48 17.73 17.97
N THR A 843 35.64 17.28 18.91
CA THR A 843 34.60 18.13 19.50
C THR A 843 34.64 18.05 21.01
N VAL A 844 34.43 19.18 21.68
CA VAL A 844 34.37 19.26 23.15
C VAL A 844 33.17 20.07 23.61
N THR A 845 32.51 19.60 24.67
CA THR A 845 31.39 20.31 25.30
C THR A 845 31.91 21.10 26.50
N ILE A 846 31.66 22.41 26.52
CA ILE A 846 32.09 23.32 27.59
C ILE A 846 30.87 24.00 28.19
N GLU A 847 30.73 23.93 29.52
CA GLU A 847 29.68 24.60 30.28
C GLU A 847 30.13 25.99 30.72
N THR A 848 29.27 27.00 30.53
CA THR A 848 29.50 28.38 30.98
C THR A 848 28.68 28.70 32.23
N VAL A 849 29.34 29.13 33.31
CA VAL A 849 28.72 29.41 34.63
C VAL A 849 28.95 30.87 35.08
N VAL A 850 28.11 31.37 35.98
CA VAL A 850 28.27 32.69 36.59
C VAL A 850 29.37 32.62 37.68
N PRO A 851 30.33 33.55 37.73
CA PRO A 851 31.45 33.49 38.67
C PRO A 851 31.10 33.90 40.11
N PHE A 852 30.11 34.77 40.31
CA PHE A 852 29.75 35.32 41.63
C PHE A 852 28.24 35.37 41.86
N GLU A 853 27.84 35.19 43.11
CA GLU A 853 26.52 35.52 43.64
C GLU A 853 26.65 36.71 44.60
N VAL A 854 25.89 37.79 44.36
CA VAL A 854 26.02 39.04 45.12
C VAL A 854 24.73 39.35 45.86
N SER A 855 24.79 39.51 47.19
CA SER A 855 23.65 39.87 48.04
C SER A 855 23.83 41.24 48.69
N VAL A 856 22.74 41.98 48.87
CA VAL A 856 22.77 43.39 49.30
C VAL A 856 21.79 43.61 50.46
N LYS A 857 22.23 44.26 51.54
CA LYS A 857 21.42 44.53 52.75
C LYS A 857 21.53 46.00 53.19
N PHE A 858 20.42 46.59 53.62
CA PHE A 858 20.38 47.91 54.26
C PHE A 858 20.18 47.75 55.77
N VAL A 859 21.07 48.31 56.58
CA VAL A 859 21.00 48.21 58.05
C VAL A 859 21.25 49.57 58.71
N SER A 860 20.78 49.75 59.93
CA SER A 860 21.00 50.96 60.72
C SER A 860 22.44 51.03 61.23
N THR A 861 22.83 52.16 61.83
CA THR A 861 24.12 52.26 62.54
C THR A 861 24.23 51.33 63.76
N LYS A 862 23.12 50.69 64.15
CA LYS A 862 23.07 49.63 65.17
C LYS A 862 23.01 48.22 64.56
N PHE A 863 23.23 48.08 63.25
CA PHE A 863 23.11 46.82 62.49
C PHE A 863 21.71 46.19 62.48
N GLU A 864 20.67 46.99 62.71
CA GLU A 864 19.27 46.53 62.61
C GLU A 864 18.79 46.66 61.15
N PRO A 865 18.06 45.69 60.59
CA PRO A 865 17.59 45.76 59.22
C PRO A 865 16.66 46.96 58.99
N LEU A 866 16.88 47.68 57.89
CA LEU A 866 16.09 48.84 57.50
C LEU A 866 15.25 48.54 56.25
N GLU A 867 13.93 48.50 56.42
CA GLU A 867 12.99 48.47 55.28
C GLU A 867 12.80 49.86 54.65
N ARG A 868 12.98 50.92 55.46
CA ARG A 868 12.89 52.32 55.06
C ARG A 868 14.04 53.09 55.67
N VAL A 869 14.62 53.99 54.88
CA VAL A 869 15.72 54.84 55.31
C VAL A 869 15.19 56.22 55.68
N ALA A 870 15.48 56.66 56.89
CA ALA A 870 15.13 58.01 57.32
C ALA A 870 16.04 59.05 56.64
N VAL A 871 15.43 60.09 56.11
CA VAL A 871 16.14 61.19 55.46
C VAL A 871 17.04 61.90 56.48
N ASP A 872 18.24 62.26 56.05
CA ASP A 872 19.28 62.90 56.87
C ASP A 872 19.82 62.07 58.05
N ILE A 873 19.54 60.76 58.07
CA ILE A 873 20.06 59.82 59.07
C ILE A 873 21.04 58.84 58.40
N PRO A 874 22.25 58.64 58.95
CA PRO A 874 23.19 57.67 58.39
C PRO A 874 22.68 56.23 58.54
N PHE A 875 22.93 55.41 57.52
CA PHE A 875 22.64 53.98 57.44
C PHE A 875 23.79 53.24 56.74
N LEU A 876 23.84 51.92 56.84
CA LEU A 876 24.87 51.07 56.23
C LEU A 876 24.29 50.25 55.08
N LEU A 877 25.01 50.21 53.96
CA LEU A 877 24.80 49.32 52.81
C LEU A 877 25.86 48.21 52.89
N MET A 878 25.43 46.97 53.07
CA MET A 878 26.30 45.79 53.07
C MET A 878 26.15 45.01 51.78
N THR A 879 27.26 44.66 51.14
CA THR A 879 27.30 43.85 49.91
C THR A 879 28.17 42.60 50.15
N ASP A 880 27.57 41.43 50.07
CA ASP A 880 28.24 40.14 50.24
C ASP A 880 28.46 39.49 48.86
N ILE A 881 29.72 39.24 48.47
CA ILE A 881 30.13 38.57 47.23
C ILE A 881 30.52 37.13 47.56
N LEU A 882 29.74 36.15 47.08
CA LEU A 882 30.02 34.72 47.18
C LEU A 882 30.64 34.21 45.87
N SER A 883 31.77 33.48 45.96
CA SER A 883 32.37 32.83 44.79
C SER A 883 31.62 31.55 44.43
N SER A 884 31.04 31.50 43.23
CA SER A 884 30.45 30.27 42.67
C SER A 884 31.40 29.55 41.70
N SER A 885 32.61 30.11 41.47
CA SER A 885 33.62 29.53 40.59
C SER A 885 34.36 28.38 41.27
N PRO A 886 34.56 27.23 40.59
CA PRO A 886 35.41 26.15 41.11
C PRO A 886 36.91 26.48 41.06
N TRP A 887 37.27 27.58 40.39
CA TRP A 887 38.65 28.05 40.26
C TRP A 887 38.87 29.30 41.12
N PRO A 888 40.05 29.46 41.76
CA PRO A 888 40.37 30.65 42.53
C PRO A 888 40.39 31.92 41.66
N LEU A 889 39.59 32.92 42.07
CA LEU A 889 39.46 34.19 41.37
C LEU A 889 40.24 35.30 42.08
N LEU A 890 41.03 36.05 41.33
CA LEU A 890 41.72 37.25 41.81
C LEU A 890 40.78 38.43 41.59
N LEU A 891 40.42 39.12 42.67
CA LEU A 891 39.59 40.33 42.65
C LEU A 891 40.49 41.58 42.77
N GLU A 892 40.21 42.58 41.95
CA GLU A 892 40.94 43.85 41.93
C GLU A 892 40.13 44.94 42.66
N GLY A 893 40.63 45.37 43.82
CA GLY A 893 40.05 46.39 44.69
C GLY A 893 41.13 47.16 45.46
N THR A 894 40.79 47.84 46.56
CA THR A 894 41.76 48.61 47.38
C THR A 894 42.81 47.73 48.09
N GLN A 895 42.52 46.45 48.28
CA GLN A 895 43.47 45.40 48.62
C GLN A 895 43.22 44.22 47.67
N HIS A 896 44.25 43.65 47.03
CA HIS A 896 44.08 42.47 46.18
C HIS A 896 43.78 41.24 47.04
N PHE A 897 42.67 40.55 46.78
CA PHE A 897 42.31 39.31 47.48
C PHE A 897 41.94 38.21 46.49
N VAL A 898 42.16 36.95 46.91
CA VAL A 898 41.82 35.75 46.15
C VAL A 898 40.62 35.11 46.82
N LEU A 899 39.53 34.93 46.08
CA LEU A 899 38.32 34.27 46.53
C LEU A 899 38.33 32.81 46.04
N GLN A 900 38.32 31.86 46.97
CA GLN A 900 38.14 30.44 46.66
C GLN A 900 36.64 30.12 46.52
N THR A 901 36.33 28.91 46.05
CA THR A 901 34.95 28.41 45.96
C THR A 901 34.26 28.50 47.32
N ASP A 902 33.02 28.99 47.34
CA ASP A 902 32.18 29.15 48.54
C ASP A 902 32.72 30.13 49.61
N GLU A 903 33.81 30.86 49.33
CA GLU A 903 34.23 31.98 50.17
C GLU A 903 33.38 33.22 49.89
N CYS A 904 33.11 33.98 50.95
CA CYS A 904 32.31 35.20 50.90
C CYS A 904 33.15 36.42 51.32
N ALA A 905 33.13 37.48 50.51
CA ALA A 905 33.71 38.78 50.83
C ALA A 905 32.60 39.81 51.06
N SER A 906 32.61 40.49 52.21
CA SER A 906 31.61 41.50 52.56
C SER A 906 32.21 42.90 52.56
N GLU A 907 31.56 43.84 51.88
CA GLU A 907 31.87 45.26 51.94
C GLU A 907 30.74 46.02 52.63
N CYS A 908 31.07 47.12 53.32
CA CYS A 908 30.13 47.93 54.07
C CYS A 908 30.34 49.42 53.80
N PHE A 909 29.30 50.09 53.31
CA PHE A 909 29.30 51.52 52.99
C PHE A 909 28.37 52.27 53.94
N CYS A 910 28.88 53.28 54.65
CA CYS A 910 28.05 54.20 55.44
C CYS A 910 27.51 55.32 54.54
N LEU A 911 26.20 55.35 54.36
CA LEU A 911 25.50 56.27 53.46
C LEU A 911 24.57 57.19 54.25
N ARG A 912 24.34 58.40 53.73
CA ARG A 912 23.36 59.36 54.26
C ARG A 912 22.54 59.92 53.12
N CYS A 913 21.21 59.88 53.26
CA CYS A 913 20.31 60.46 52.27
C CYS A 913 20.15 61.97 52.53
N PRO A 914 20.42 62.86 51.57
CA PRO A 914 20.21 64.30 51.71
C PRO A 914 18.71 64.67 51.79
N PRO A 915 18.35 65.87 52.31
CA PRO A 915 16.97 66.30 52.46
C PRO A 915 16.24 66.36 51.11
N LEU A 916 15.00 65.84 51.08
CA LEU A 916 14.16 65.74 49.88
C LEU A 916 13.82 67.13 49.32
N THR A 917 14.19 67.40 48.07
CA THR A 917 13.76 68.58 47.30
C THR A 917 12.48 68.32 46.49
N ASN A 918 12.13 67.05 46.25
CA ASN A 918 11.01 66.59 45.43
C ASN A 918 10.14 65.55 46.17
N SER A 919 8.89 65.37 45.74
CA SER A 919 7.87 64.50 46.38
C SER A 919 8.04 62.98 46.18
N SER A 920 9.19 62.49 45.70
CA SER A 920 9.42 61.06 45.44
C SER A 920 9.85 60.31 46.71
N THR A 921 9.20 59.18 46.99
CA THR A 921 9.44 58.37 48.19
C THR A 921 10.49 57.26 48.02
N THR A 922 11.14 57.13 46.85
CA THR A 922 12.18 56.11 46.57
C THR A 922 13.41 56.67 45.84
N VAL A 923 14.58 56.07 46.06
CA VAL A 923 15.87 56.46 45.44
C VAL A 923 16.62 55.22 44.92
N ALA A 924 17.26 55.34 43.75
CA ALA A 924 18.10 54.29 43.14
C ALA A 924 19.51 54.29 43.75
N THR A 925 20.04 53.12 44.12
CA THR A 925 21.33 52.99 44.84
C THR A 925 22.54 52.87 43.90
N GLY A 926 22.33 52.53 42.62
CA GLY A 926 23.39 52.47 41.60
C GLY A 926 23.75 51.05 41.14
N GLN A 927 25.00 50.84 40.72
CA GLN A 927 25.55 49.54 40.30
C GLN A 927 26.83 49.23 41.08
N TYR A 928 27.06 47.95 41.32
CA TYR A 928 28.24 47.39 41.98
C TYR A 928 29.11 46.67 40.95
N LEU A 929 30.35 47.11 40.77
CA LEU A 929 31.26 46.62 39.74
C LEU A 929 32.35 45.75 40.35
N ILE A 930 32.44 44.50 39.90
CA ILE A 930 33.42 43.52 40.35
C ILE A 930 34.43 43.30 39.23
N SER A 931 35.70 43.57 39.49
CA SER A 931 36.78 43.43 38.52
C SER A 931 37.66 42.23 38.88
N TRP A 932 37.79 41.24 37.99
CA TRP A 932 38.36 39.94 38.34
C TRP A 932 39.07 39.21 37.18
N ARG A 933 39.89 38.20 37.52
CA ARG A 933 40.46 37.22 36.59
C ARG A 933 40.79 35.89 37.28
N ARG A 934 41.00 34.80 36.55
CA ARG A 934 41.49 33.55 37.13
C ARG A 934 42.92 33.71 37.64
N LYS A 935 43.24 33.08 38.78
CA LYS A 935 44.62 33.02 39.30
C LYS A 935 45.59 32.30 38.36
N SER A 936 45.11 31.32 37.60
CA SER A 936 45.92 30.54 36.65
C SER A 936 46.21 31.28 35.34
N SER A 937 45.55 32.40 35.07
CA SER A 937 45.80 33.19 33.87
C SER A 937 47.10 33.99 34.00
N GLY A 938 47.84 34.14 32.89
CA GLY A 938 49.07 34.93 32.84
C GLY A 938 48.84 36.41 33.19
N ALA A 939 49.90 37.12 33.57
CA ALA A 939 49.84 38.53 33.96
C ALA A 939 49.23 39.43 32.86
N ASP A 940 49.38 39.03 31.58
CA ASP A 940 48.90 39.71 30.38
C ASP A 940 47.43 39.40 30.02
N SER A 941 46.73 38.59 30.81
CA SER A 941 45.30 38.31 30.58
C SER A 941 44.42 39.51 30.94
N PRO A 942 43.39 39.82 30.11
CA PRO A 942 42.52 40.96 30.36
C PRO A 942 41.69 40.76 31.62
N LEU A 943 41.49 41.85 32.36
CA LEU A 943 40.62 41.88 33.53
C LEU A 943 39.15 41.92 33.10
N ILE A 944 38.31 41.09 33.73
CA ILE A 944 36.89 40.96 33.39
C ILE A 944 36.08 41.77 34.40
N GLN A 945 35.07 42.49 33.93
CA GLN A 945 34.17 43.26 34.80
C GLN A 945 32.77 42.63 34.83
N THR A 946 32.27 42.38 36.04
CA THR A 946 30.91 41.92 36.31
C THR A 946 30.14 43.03 37.02
N ALA A 947 29.06 43.52 36.40
CA ALA A 947 28.22 44.58 36.95
C ALA A 947 26.94 44.00 37.59
N VAL A 948 26.64 44.40 38.82
CA VAL A 948 25.44 44.01 39.57
C VAL A 948 24.61 45.24 39.90
N ALA A 949 23.33 45.24 39.55
CA ALA A 949 22.43 46.35 39.86
C ALA A 949 22.03 46.34 41.35
N LEU A 950 22.13 47.49 42.03
CA LEU A 950 21.74 47.64 43.44
C LEU A 950 20.23 47.97 43.56
N PRO A 951 19.55 47.45 44.61
CA PRO A 951 18.11 47.68 44.81
C PRO A 951 17.76 49.14 45.13
N HIS A 952 16.51 49.53 44.86
CA HIS A 952 15.95 50.84 45.23
C HIS A 952 15.55 50.89 46.71
N VAL A 953 15.68 52.07 47.34
CA VAL A 953 15.41 52.29 48.78
C VAL A 953 14.22 53.23 48.97
N ILE A 954 13.35 52.95 49.96
CA ILE A 954 12.20 53.79 50.34
C ILE A 954 12.60 54.79 51.44
N LEU A 955 12.17 56.05 51.32
CA LEU A 955 12.51 57.15 52.22
C LEU A 955 11.41 57.46 53.25
N GLU A 956 11.81 57.82 54.48
CA GLU A 956 10.93 58.24 55.57
C GLU A 956 11.32 59.63 56.11
N SER A 957 10.33 60.54 56.25
CA SER A 957 10.52 61.87 56.85
C SER A 957 10.19 61.87 58.33
N VAL A 958 11.08 62.40 59.17
CA VAL A 958 10.94 62.43 60.64
C VAL A 958 10.69 63.87 61.12
N PRO A 959 9.52 64.21 61.69
CA PRO A 959 9.17 65.59 62.00
C PRO A 959 9.91 66.16 63.24
N LEU A 960 10.19 65.34 64.25
CA LEU A 960 11.01 65.69 65.40
C LEU A 960 12.20 64.74 65.47
N TYR A 961 13.41 65.29 65.58
CA TYR A 961 14.58 64.49 65.91
C TYR A 961 14.87 64.61 67.39
N ILE A 962 15.04 63.46 68.04
CA ILE A 962 15.24 63.40 69.49
C ILE A 962 16.50 62.60 69.74
N HIS A 963 17.41 63.15 70.53
CA HIS A 963 18.55 62.42 71.05
C HIS A 963 18.72 62.73 72.54
N ALA A 964 19.40 61.85 73.25
CA ALA A 964 19.59 61.97 74.69
C ALA A 964 21.08 61.91 75.02
N ASP A 965 21.56 62.92 75.75
CA ASP A 965 22.87 62.88 76.38
C ASP A 965 22.73 62.07 77.67
N LEU A 966 23.18 60.83 77.59
CA LEU A 966 23.19 59.88 78.68
C LEU A 966 24.63 59.53 79.07
N PRO A 967 24.98 59.52 80.36
CA PRO A 967 26.25 58.93 80.81
C PRO A 967 26.35 57.46 80.40
N SER A 968 27.57 56.95 80.23
CA SER A 968 27.81 55.56 79.81
C SER A 968 27.34 54.51 80.84
N PHE A 969 27.13 54.90 82.10
CA PHE A 969 26.54 54.07 83.16
C PHE A 969 25.96 54.94 84.30
N GLY A 970 25.04 54.38 85.09
CA GLY A 970 24.58 54.93 86.38
C GLY A 970 25.14 54.18 87.59
N ARG A 971 24.96 54.72 88.81
CA ARG A 971 25.29 54.05 90.08
C ARG A 971 24.09 54.11 91.03
N VAL A 972 23.84 53.02 91.77
CA VAL A 972 22.73 52.95 92.73
C VAL A 972 22.89 54.03 93.79
N ARG A 973 21.81 54.79 94.03
CA ARG A 973 21.72 55.92 94.98
C ARG A 973 22.60 57.14 94.66
N GLU A 974 23.02 57.33 93.41
CA GLU A 974 23.67 58.56 92.92
C GLU A 974 22.81 59.25 91.85
N SER A 975 22.84 60.59 91.79
CA SER A 975 22.07 61.34 90.78
C SER A 975 22.66 61.17 89.37
N LEU A 976 21.86 60.63 88.45
CA LEU A 976 22.13 60.47 87.02
C LEU A 976 21.39 61.57 86.23
N SER A 977 22.13 62.57 85.76
CA SER A 977 21.55 63.64 84.95
C SER A 977 21.41 63.22 83.48
N VAL A 978 20.21 63.35 82.92
CA VAL A 978 19.90 63.01 81.52
C VAL A 978 19.31 64.24 80.84
N ARG A 979 19.92 64.63 79.73
CA ARG A 979 19.45 65.77 78.93
C ARG A 979 18.86 65.25 77.63
N TYR A 980 17.57 65.50 77.43
CA TYR A 980 16.89 65.23 76.16
C TYR A 980 16.91 66.48 75.30
N HIS A 981 17.33 66.30 74.06
CA HIS A 981 17.38 67.32 73.03
C HIS A 981 16.31 67.03 71.99
N ILE A 982 15.38 67.96 71.82
CA ILE A 982 14.23 67.80 70.93
C ILE A 982 14.30 68.89 69.87
N GLU A 983 14.70 68.48 68.67
CA GLU A 983 14.87 69.36 67.52
C GLU A 983 13.61 69.32 66.65
N ASN A 984 13.03 70.49 66.40
CA ASN A 984 11.93 70.62 65.46
C ASN A 984 12.45 70.74 64.03
N ARG A 985 12.36 69.66 63.25
CA ARG A 985 12.80 69.62 61.84
C ARG A 985 11.72 70.04 60.85
N THR A 986 10.57 70.51 61.34
CA THR A 986 9.50 71.00 60.48
C THR A 986 9.56 72.52 60.31
N ALA A 987 8.99 73.02 59.21
CA ALA A 987 8.85 74.46 58.96
C ALA A 987 7.76 75.14 59.81
N LEU A 988 7.05 74.40 60.66
CA LEU A 988 5.95 74.89 61.50
C LEU A 988 6.30 74.80 62.99
N VAL A 989 5.75 75.71 63.79
CA VAL A 989 5.88 75.64 65.25
C VAL A 989 5.19 74.38 65.74
N GLN A 990 5.94 73.48 66.38
CA GLN A 990 5.40 72.23 66.90
C GLN A 990 4.99 72.39 68.36
N GLU A 991 3.77 71.97 68.65
CA GLU A 991 3.28 71.86 70.02
C GLU A 991 3.59 70.46 70.50
N VAL A 992 4.36 70.35 71.58
CA VAL A 992 4.88 69.09 72.09
C VAL A 992 4.36 68.88 73.50
N GLU A 993 3.67 67.76 73.70
CA GLU A 993 3.27 67.29 75.02
C GLU A 993 4.22 66.17 75.42
N MET A 994 4.84 66.32 76.59
CA MET A 994 5.81 65.38 77.13
C MET A 994 5.31 64.88 78.48
N ALA A 995 5.34 63.57 78.66
CA ALA A 995 5.03 62.92 79.94
C ALA A 995 6.10 61.87 80.24
N VAL A 996 6.64 61.91 81.46
CA VAL A 996 7.55 60.86 81.96
C VAL A 996 6.74 59.87 82.78
N GLU A 997 6.76 58.62 82.35
CA GLU A 997 6.14 57.52 83.09
C GLU A 997 7.05 57.08 84.26
N PRO A 998 6.46 56.78 85.42
CA PRO A 998 7.23 56.29 86.57
C PRO A 998 7.90 54.94 86.24
N SER A 999 9.10 54.74 86.76
CA SER A 999 9.85 53.47 86.67
C SER A 999 10.16 52.99 88.08
N ASP A 1000 9.94 51.71 88.36
CA ASP A 1000 10.24 51.13 89.69
C ASP A 1000 11.75 51.12 89.99
N ALA A 1001 12.59 51.21 88.95
CA ALA A 1001 14.04 51.20 89.07
C ALA A 1001 14.67 52.59 89.32
N PHE A 1002 13.92 53.69 89.14
CA PHE A 1002 14.43 55.05 89.26
C PHE A 1002 13.42 56.00 89.92
N MET A 1003 13.87 56.75 90.92
CA MET A 1003 13.18 58.01 91.26
C MET A 1003 13.63 59.11 90.29
N PHE A 1004 12.82 60.13 90.05
CA PHE A 1004 13.24 61.24 89.18
C PHE A 1004 12.83 62.61 89.70
N SER A 1005 13.63 63.60 89.35
CA SER A 1005 13.37 65.02 89.57
C SER A 1005 13.35 65.74 88.22
N GLY A 1006 12.22 66.41 87.93
CA GLY A 1006 11.96 67.10 86.66
C GLY A 1006 10.46 67.30 86.42
N LEU A 1007 10.09 67.95 85.31
CA LEU A 1007 8.69 68.16 84.93
C LEU A 1007 8.06 66.82 84.52
N LYS A 1008 7.22 66.24 85.38
CA LYS A 1008 6.53 64.96 85.11
C LYS A 1008 5.64 65.03 83.87
N GLN A 1009 4.96 66.16 83.67
CA GLN A 1009 4.17 66.44 82.48
C GLN A 1009 4.35 67.91 82.11
N VAL A 1010 4.70 68.17 80.84
CA VAL A 1010 4.90 69.53 80.33
C VAL A 1010 4.35 69.63 78.91
N ARG A 1011 3.73 70.77 78.61
CA ARG A 1011 3.33 71.16 77.25
C ARG A 1011 4.11 72.40 76.86
N LEU A 1012 4.85 72.31 75.76
CA LEU A 1012 5.74 73.36 75.30
C LEU A 1012 5.64 73.52 73.77
N ARG A 1013 6.08 74.67 73.26
CA ARG A 1013 6.08 74.97 71.82
C ARG A 1013 7.52 75.16 71.35
N ILE A 1014 7.93 74.39 70.34
CA ILE A 1014 9.26 74.44 69.76
C ILE A 1014 9.18 75.12 68.39
N LEU A 1015 9.94 76.20 68.19
CA LEU A 1015 9.96 76.95 66.94
C LEU A 1015 10.58 76.12 65.80
N PRO A 1016 10.23 76.39 64.52
CA PRO A 1016 10.85 75.72 63.37
C PRO A 1016 12.37 75.77 63.42
N GLY A 1017 13.03 74.63 63.21
CA GLY A 1017 14.50 74.52 63.19
C GLY A 1017 15.19 74.76 64.55
N SER A 1018 14.44 74.98 65.62
CA SER A 1018 14.99 75.18 66.96
C SER A 1018 15.01 73.88 67.76
N GLU A 1019 15.90 73.84 68.75
CA GLU A 1019 16.03 72.75 69.70
C GLU A 1019 15.55 73.19 71.07
N GLN A 1020 14.77 72.33 71.72
CA GLN A 1020 14.40 72.48 73.12
C GLN A 1020 15.09 71.41 73.97
N GLN A 1021 15.73 71.86 75.05
CA GLN A 1021 16.42 70.98 75.99
C GLN A 1021 15.58 70.72 77.24
N MET A 1022 15.56 69.47 77.69
CA MET A 1022 14.87 69.05 78.90
C MET A 1022 15.79 68.22 79.79
N LEU A 1023 16.03 68.72 81.00
CA LEU A 1023 16.90 68.08 81.98
C LEU A 1023 16.08 67.28 82.99
N TYR A 1024 16.38 66.00 83.11
CA TYR A 1024 15.82 65.11 84.12
C TYR A 1024 16.96 64.51 84.96
N ASN A 1025 16.85 64.62 86.28
CA ASN A 1025 17.78 63.98 87.20
C ASN A 1025 17.15 62.67 87.71
N TYR A 1026 17.65 61.55 87.20
CA TYR A 1026 17.24 60.21 87.62
C TYR A 1026 18.07 59.74 88.81
N TYR A 1027 17.45 59.00 89.72
CA TYR A 1027 18.09 58.47 90.92
C TYR A 1027 17.88 56.95 90.94
N PRO A 1028 18.88 56.15 90.51
CA PRO A 1028 18.74 54.71 90.34
C PRO A 1028 18.60 53.99 91.67
N LEU A 1029 17.60 53.12 91.79
CA LEU A 1029 17.32 52.32 92.98
C LEU A 1029 17.86 50.88 92.87
N MET A 1030 18.02 50.37 91.65
CA MET A 1030 18.38 48.98 91.36
C MET A 1030 19.64 48.90 90.48
N ALA A 1031 20.49 47.89 90.70
CA ALA A 1031 21.67 47.60 89.88
C ALA A 1031 21.35 46.69 88.68
N GLY A 1032 22.21 46.65 87.66
CA GLY A 1032 22.06 45.86 86.44
C GLY A 1032 21.63 46.70 85.21
N TYR A 1033 21.29 46.05 84.10
CA TYR A 1033 20.70 46.74 82.95
C TYR A 1033 19.26 47.13 83.27
N GLN A 1034 19.06 48.41 83.59
CA GLN A 1034 17.76 48.94 84.00
C GLN A 1034 17.13 49.76 82.87
N THR A 1035 15.81 49.67 82.76
CA THR A 1035 15.01 50.47 81.83
C THR A 1035 14.88 51.89 82.37
N LEU A 1036 15.32 52.87 81.57
CA LEU A 1036 15.18 54.29 81.91
C LEU A 1036 13.70 54.68 82.01
N PRO A 1037 13.32 55.66 82.86
CA PRO A 1037 11.96 56.20 82.89
C PRO A 1037 11.52 56.62 81.49
N GLN A 1038 10.34 56.16 81.07
CA GLN A 1038 9.93 56.27 79.69
C GLN A 1038 9.41 57.68 79.39
N LEU A 1039 10.08 58.36 78.45
CA LEU A 1039 9.67 59.66 77.96
C LEU A 1039 8.68 59.48 76.79
N ASN A 1040 7.40 59.73 77.06
CA ASN A 1040 6.36 59.76 76.04
C ASN A 1040 6.21 61.17 75.49
N ILE A 1041 6.35 61.29 74.17
CA ILE A 1041 6.25 62.55 73.44
C ILE A 1041 5.08 62.42 72.46
N SER A 1042 4.06 63.25 72.64
CA SER A 1042 2.93 63.39 71.73
C SER A 1042 2.95 64.74 71.03
N LEU A 1043 2.53 64.72 69.77
CA LEU A 1043 2.40 65.91 68.91
C LEU A 1043 0.91 66.15 68.64
N PRO A 1044 0.21 67.00 69.41
CA PRO A 1044 -1.24 67.20 69.27
C PRO A 1044 -1.65 67.71 67.89
N ARG A 1045 -0.74 68.37 67.16
CA ARG A 1045 -0.98 68.93 65.82
C ARG A 1045 -0.59 67.99 64.67
N CYS A 1046 0.07 66.88 64.96
CA CYS A 1046 0.53 65.89 63.97
C CYS A 1046 0.03 64.49 64.35
N LEU A 1047 -1.26 64.22 64.11
CA LEU A 1047 -1.91 62.94 64.41
C LEU A 1047 -1.34 61.74 63.63
N THR A 1048 -0.56 61.99 62.57
CA THR A 1048 0.04 60.95 61.71
C THR A 1048 1.38 60.42 62.23
N THR A 1049 1.96 61.01 63.27
CA THR A 1049 3.25 60.56 63.81
C THR A 1049 3.00 59.57 64.94
N ASN A 1050 3.22 58.28 64.68
CA ASN A 1050 3.15 57.25 65.72
C ASN A 1050 4.20 57.52 66.80
N THR A 1051 3.79 57.55 68.06
CA THR A 1051 4.69 57.69 69.22
C THR A 1051 5.82 56.64 69.20
N HIS A 1052 5.58 55.48 68.60
CA HIS A 1052 6.55 54.41 68.38
C HIS A 1052 7.74 54.79 67.47
N THR A 1053 7.54 55.63 66.45
CA THR A 1053 8.61 56.00 65.50
C THR A 1053 9.64 56.93 66.14
N LEU A 1054 9.21 57.77 67.08
CA LEU A 1054 10.10 58.65 67.84
C LEU A 1054 10.84 57.90 68.95
N ARG A 1055 10.25 56.81 69.49
CA ARG A 1055 10.89 55.94 70.50
C ARG A 1055 12.17 55.26 70.01
N ARG A 1056 12.33 55.01 68.70
CA ARG A 1056 13.54 54.35 68.13
C ARG A 1056 14.82 55.16 68.34
N PHE A 1057 14.69 56.47 68.51
CA PHE A 1057 15.81 57.38 68.72
C PHE A 1057 16.19 57.53 70.20
N LEU A 1058 15.33 57.10 71.11
CA LEU A 1058 15.56 57.22 72.56
C LEU A 1058 16.30 55.99 73.10
N PRO A 1059 17.27 56.17 74.02
CA PRO A 1059 17.88 55.06 74.72
C PRO A 1059 16.85 54.39 75.65
N GLN A 1060 16.70 53.08 75.55
CA GLN A 1060 15.70 52.33 76.35
C GLN A 1060 16.29 51.77 77.65
N ARG A 1061 17.59 51.47 77.66
CA ARG A 1061 18.26 50.79 78.78
C ARG A 1061 19.60 51.45 79.07
N ILE A 1062 19.94 51.49 80.35
CA ILE A 1062 21.28 51.88 80.84
C ILE A 1062 21.76 50.83 81.83
N PHE A 1063 23.07 50.60 81.86
CA PHE A 1063 23.67 49.78 82.91
C PHE A 1063 23.86 50.60 84.20
N VAL A 1064 23.30 50.14 85.32
CA VAL A 1064 23.45 50.74 86.65
C VAL A 1064 24.36 49.86 87.51
N LYS A 1065 25.48 50.40 87.97
CA LYS A 1065 26.44 49.69 88.83
C LYS A 1065 25.93 49.63 90.28
N PRO A 1066 26.08 48.49 90.99
CA PRO A 1066 25.77 48.41 92.42
C PRO A 1066 26.72 49.28 93.24
N GLN A 1067 26.27 49.74 94.41
CA GLN A 1067 27.12 50.43 95.37
C GLN A 1067 28.08 49.40 95.98
N GLY A 1068 29.39 49.50 95.70
CA GLY A 1068 30.37 48.51 96.13
C GLY A 1068 30.48 48.42 97.65
N ARG A 1069 30.48 47.19 98.21
CA ARG A 1069 31.00 46.93 99.56
C ARG A 1069 32.51 47.14 99.56
N GLN A 1070 33.07 47.82 100.56
CA GLN A 1070 34.52 47.85 100.75
C GLN A 1070 35.02 46.40 100.95
N LEU A 1071 36.12 46.08 100.26
CA LEU A 1071 36.69 44.74 100.10
C LEU A 1071 37.29 44.23 101.43
N ASP A 1072 36.95 42.99 101.81
CA ASP A 1072 37.82 42.15 102.63
C ASP A 1072 38.28 40.95 101.77
N ASP A 1073 39.59 40.81 101.67
CA ASP A 1073 40.33 39.83 100.88
C ASP A 1073 40.17 38.41 101.43
N ALA A 1074 39.57 37.51 100.64
CA ALA A 1074 39.99 36.10 100.61
C ALA A 1074 39.27 35.32 99.49
N SER A 1075 40.08 34.52 98.79
CA SER A 1075 39.70 33.33 98.01
C SER A 1075 39.09 33.51 96.63
N ILE A 1076 39.99 33.77 95.67
CA ILE A 1076 39.92 33.26 94.29
C ILE A 1076 40.47 31.83 94.29
N ALA A 1077 39.64 30.84 93.93
CA ALA A 1077 40.02 29.51 93.41
C ALA A 1077 38.71 28.84 92.92
N ALA A 1078 38.56 28.27 91.73
CA ALA A 1078 39.43 28.03 90.60
C ALA A 1078 38.51 27.98 89.35
N ALA A 1079 39.07 28.35 88.20
CA ALA A 1079 38.43 28.35 86.89
C ALA A 1079 38.26 26.93 86.32
#